data_AF-A0A7T4PBT4-F1
#
_entry.id   AF-A0A7T4PBT4-F1
#
_cell.length_a   1.000
_cell.length_b   1.000
_cell.length_c   1.000
_cell.angle_alpha   90.00
_cell.angle_beta   90.00
_cell.angle_gamma   90.00
#
_symmetry.space_group_name_H-M   'P 1'
#
loop_
_entity.id
_entity.type
_entity.pdbx_description
1 polymer ?
#
loop_
_entity_poly.entity_id
_entity_poly.type
_entity_poly.pdbx_seq_one_letter_code
_entity_poly.pdbx_strand_id
1 'polypeptide(L)'
;MTQGTTPGTAPAADDALARELFTTTSSLAESPETRGTVLRFLGTLLDRGYELSPAAPVTEGDATVAFVNATVTPYKRLLADGRPIGRICHYQPCFRAHGERPWLFAFGMTGLLADLADDEDLARVTQDNHLATLAALSDHRADRLHVLVDEEDTDLIKAVTEAADRHGGTVHVLRDPEVASRWEYGEGYALRGRGVTYYYRRPGVGCDTDCRPDCRCARWQPLSNLILVESGDRRYAEVGFGVEITAAIPLGPHAYALPELADRVRTAELAGLAPGDAADAVNLYRALALLTEAGARPAGKGPGSILRKFALRLIDLLNRTGDRDALLGGFGATPALRALLTEEADRRARTLEQNLKRAAAALDKRPGTPDSDLCATYGLADEQLATLRSLRRRPRRLRRGDTVAVVSPSWQGADVFPARAERGIADVASWSGLRVGPAATPDGHPAGSRQARAAQFNAALRDRDTKGILWMIGGLAATELLDLIDYEAFAANPKVICGYSDATVLHHALYARTGATTFYGPAVLSEFAETGGTPPFTRSSFLDLTMHGWTGDFPRSAEVYDEFVDWAGEERPRVAEPAPARTVLRPGTAQGPLLPACVPSALQLLGTPWLPDHQGHVLALEFANDDGYGPAHAARDLWQLRHAGLLDGIEGLVMGRPRQWSATARAELDRILLDVSHGLAFPIVTEFEFGHTDPVLTLPVGVPVQLAGDNLRLLEPAVR
;
A
#
# COMPACT_ATOMS: atom_id res chain seq x y z
N MET A 1 -9.06 72.23 23.87
CA MET A 1 -7.89 71.68 24.59
C MET A 1 -8.40 70.85 25.74
N THR A 2 -8.35 69.53 25.63
CA THR A 2 -8.26 68.60 26.76
C THR A 2 -7.69 67.31 26.19
N GLN A 3 -6.50 66.97 26.68
CA GLN A 3 -5.59 65.96 26.14
C GLN A 3 -6.15 64.55 26.34
N GLY A 4 -6.04 63.73 25.29
CA GLY A 4 -6.23 62.29 25.35
C GLY A 4 -5.05 61.62 26.04
N THR A 5 -5.37 60.67 26.91
CA THR A 5 -4.43 59.68 27.43
C THR A 5 -4.44 58.47 26.49
N THR A 6 -3.28 58.23 25.88
CA THR A 6 -2.91 57.01 25.15
C THR A 6 -3.06 55.75 26.03
N PRO A 7 -3.42 54.59 25.46
CA PRO A 7 -3.32 53.31 26.16
C PRO A 7 -1.85 53.01 26.47
N GLY A 8 -1.54 52.78 27.75
CA GLY A 8 -0.20 52.47 28.21
C GLY A 8 0.33 51.18 27.60
N THR A 9 1.58 51.23 27.13
CA THR A 9 2.41 50.07 26.82
C THR A 9 2.49 49.13 28.02
N ALA A 10 2.20 47.84 27.79
CA ALA A 10 2.36 46.78 28.78
C ALA A 10 3.79 46.77 29.36
N PRO A 11 3.97 46.49 30.67
CA PRO A 11 5.31 46.41 31.24
C PRO A 11 6.07 45.23 30.60
N ALA A 12 7.33 45.46 30.25
CA ALA A 12 8.22 44.41 29.78
C ALA A 12 8.49 43.42 30.93
N ALA A 13 7.87 42.24 30.88
CA ALA A 13 8.36 41.08 31.61
C ALA A 13 9.73 40.69 31.01
N ASP A 14 10.71 40.56 31.88
CA ASP A 14 12.15 40.68 31.66
C ASP A 14 12.73 39.68 30.62
N ASP A 15 13.66 40.15 29.76
CA ASP A 15 14.42 39.33 28.80
C ASP A 15 15.21 38.19 29.47
N ALA A 16 15.44 38.31 30.78
CA ALA A 16 16.04 37.28 31.63
C ALA A 16 15.09 36.08 31.85
N LEU A 17 13.81 36.35 32.15
CA LEU A 17 12.79 35.32 32.36
C LEU A 17 12.51 34.54 31.07
N ALA A 18 12.48 35.23 29.93
CA ALA A 18 12.35 34.58 28.63
C ALA A 18 13.52 33.62 28.32
N ARG A 19 14.76 33.99 28.68
CA ARG A 19 15.95 33.12 28.46
C ARG A 19 15.95 31.88 29.36
N GLU A 20 15.40 31.98 30.56
CA GLU A 20 15.33 30.87 31.52
C GLU A 20 14.19 29.88 31.21
N LEU A 21 13.07 30.38 30.67
CA LEU A 21 11.87 29.58 30.36
C LEU A 21 11.91 28.85 29.02
N PHE A 22 12.52 29.47 28.00
CA PHE A 22 12.50 28.95 26.63
C PHE A 22 13.86 28.35 26.28
N THR A 23 14.14 27.17 26.84
CA THR A 23 15.42 26.45 26.68
C THR A 23 15.50 25.61 25.40
N THR A 24 14.39 25.47 24.67
CA THR A 24 14.33 24.69 23.42
C THR A 24 14.03 25.59 22.23
N THR A 25 14.70 25.32 21.11
CA THR A 25 14.47 25.97 19.81
C THR A 25 13.24 25.45 19.09
N SER A 26 12.51 24.48 19.66
CA SER A 26 11.43 23.79 18.96
C SER A 26 10.05 24.37 19.27
N SER A 27 9.55 25.12 18.28
CA SER A 27 8.15 25.24 17.81
C SER A 27 6.96 25.44 18.75
N LEU A 28 7.08 25.33 20.08
CA LEU A 28 6.00 25.65 21.03
C LEU A 28 6.11 27.09 21.55
N ALA A 29 7.24 27.78 21.38
CA ALA A 29 7.46 29.14 21.90
C ALA A 29 7.99 30.14 20.84
N GLU A 30 7.88 29.78 19.56
CA GLU A 30 8.32 30.65 18.45
C GLU A 30 7.31 31.76 18.13
N SER A 31 6.02 31.56 18.45
CA SER A 31 5.01 32.59 18.24
C SER A 31 5.12 33.72 19.27
N PRO A 32 5.16 34.99 18.82
CA PRO A 32 5.05 36.15 19.71
C PRO A 32 3.78 36.11 20.58
N GLU A 33 2.66 35.64 20.04
CA GLU A 33 1.38 35.52 20.74
C GLU A 33 1.43 34.47 21.87
N THR A 34 1.99 33.30 21.56
CA THR A 34 2.18 32.20 22.50
C THR A 34 3.16 32.62 23.60
N ARG A 35 4.31 33.21 23.23
CA ARG A 35 5.33 33.73 24.16
C ARG A 35 4.76 34.82 25.06
N GLY A 36 4.04 35.78 24.50
CA GLY A 36 3.38 36.85 25.26
C GLY A 36 2.37 36.31 26.26
N THR A 37 1.63 35.25 25.89
CA THR A 37 0.68 34.57 26.79
C THR A 37 1.39 33.90 27.96
N VAL A 38 2.48 33.15 27.70
CA VAL A 38 3.31 32.54 28.76
C VAL A 38 3.87 33.58 29.72
N LEU A 39 4.50 34.64 29.19
CA LEU A 39 5.16 35.66 30.01
C LEU A 39 4.16 36.42 30.89
N ARG A 40 2.98 36.76 30.36
CA ARG A 40 1.90 37.38 31.16
C ARG A 40 1.40 36.45 32.25
N PHE A 41 1.17 35.17 31.92
CA PHE A 41 0.67 34.19 32.88
C PHE A 41 1.66 34.00 34.02
N LEU A 42 2.92 33.69 33.71
CA LEU A 42 3.94 33.44 34.72
C LEU A 42 4.30 34.71 35.49
N GLY A 43 4.42 35.87 34.84
CA GLY A 43 4.64 37.15 35.53
C GLY A 43 3.57 37.44 36.58
N THR A 44 2.30 37.17 36.25
CA THR A 44 1.19 37.31 37.19
C THR A 44 1.33 36.39 38.41
N LEU A 45 1.84 35.17 38.23
CA LEU A 45 2.08 34.24 39.33
C LEU A 45 3.29 34.66 40.19
N LEU A 46 4.37 35.14 39.56
CA LEU A 46 5.54 35.65 40.27
C LEU A 46 5.16 36.85 41.17
N ASP A 47 4.35 37.78 40.66
CA ASP A 47 3.83 38.92 41.43
C ASP A 47 2.97 38.48 42.64
N ARG A 48 2.41 37.27 42.59
CA ARG A 48 1.59 36.66 43.66
C ARG A 48 2.41 35.73 44.57
N GLY A 49 3.73 35.72 44.43
CA GLY A 49 4.65 35.00 45.32
C GLY A 49 4.83 33.51 45.00
N TYR A 50 4.58 33.10 43.76
CA TYR A 50 5.01 31.79 43.27
C TYR A 50 6.46 31.84 42.82
N GLU A 51 7.19 30.73 42.96
CA GLU A 51 8.57 30.59 42.52
C GLU A 51 8.64 29.96 41.13
N LEU A 52 9.61 30.37 40.31
CA LEU A 52 9.81 29.74 39.01
C LEU A 52 10.57 28.41 39.18
N SER A 53 9.98 27.32 38.69
CA SER A 53 10.66 26.03 38.60
C SER A 53 11.50 25.95 37.32
N PRO A 54 12.70 25.32 37.37
CA PRO A 54 13.45 24.97 36.16
C PRO A 54 12.61 24.09 35.22
N ALA A 55 12.79 24.27 33.91
CA ALA A 55 12.23 23.37 32.93
C ALA A 55 12.89 21.98 33.05
N ALA A 56 12.08 20.92 33.17
CA ALA A 56 12.57 19.56 33.14
C ALA A 56 12.59 19.01 31.70
N PRO A 57 13.56 18.16 31.33
CA PRO A 57 13.50 17.38 30.09
C PRO A 57 12.22 16.55 30.04
N VAL A 58 11.57 16.52 28.87
CA VAL A 58 10.34 15.74 28.62
C VAL A 58 10.47 14.26 29.00
N THR A 59 11.69 13.73 29.02
CA THR A 59 12.00 12.32 29.32
C THR A 59 12.55 12.08 30.73
N GLU A 60 12.72 13.10 31.56
CA GLU A 60 13.26 12.93 32.91
C GLU A 60 12.16 12.46 33.87
N GLY A 61 12.33 11.27 34.45
CA GLY A 61 11.51 10.78 35.57
C GLY A 61 10.35 9.83 35.23
N ASP A 62 9.97 9.66 33.96
CA ASP A 62 8.89 8.72 33.60
C ASP A 62 9.08 8.12 32.20
N ALA A 63 9.38 6.83 32.17
CA ALA A 63 9.54 6.04 30.95
C ALA A 63 8.20 5.56 30.39
N THR A 64 7.08 6.26 30.61
CA THR A 64 5.80 5.90 29.98
C THR A 64 5.38 6.84 28.85
N VAL A 65 5.77 8.13 28.82
CA VAL A 65 5.44 9.17 27.79
C VAL A 65 3.93 9.36 27.51
N ALA A 66 3.10 8.38 27.84
CA ALA A 66 1.66 8.44 27.93
C ALA A 66 1.32 9.09 29.27
N PHE A 67 0.67 10.24 29.22
CA PHE A 67 0.27 11.05 30.38
C PHE A 67 1.41 11.82 31.05
N VAL A 68 2.11 12.60 30.24
CA VAL A 68 2.78 13.80 30.75
C VAL A 68 1.67 14.83 30.96
N ASN A 69 0.95 14.78 32.10
CA ASN A 69 0.42 16.04 32.62
C ASN A 69 1.65 16.79 33.08
N ALA A 70 2.14 17.63 32.18
CA ALA A 70 3.49 18.12 32.26
C ALA A 70 3.73 18.75 33.62
N THR A 71 2.77 19.52 34.15
CA THR A 71 2.91 20.30 35.37
C THR A 71 3.38 19.44 36.56
N VAL A 72 2.81 18.25 36.77
CA VAL A 72 3.22 17.30 37.83
C VAL A 72 4.47 16.47 37.49
N THR A 73 4.77 16.18 36.22
CA THR A 73 5.81 15.21 35.82
C THR A 73 7.16 15.36 36.54
N PRO A 74 7.78 16.55 36.63
CA PRO A 74 9.08 16.72 37.30
C PRO A 74 9.03 16.43 38.80
N TYR A 75 7.82 16.51 39.40
CA TYR A 75 7.58 16.44 40.83
C TYR A 75 6.88 15.16 41.28
N LYS A 76 6.49 14.27 40.34
CA LYS A 76 5.75 13.02 40.64
C LYS A 76 6.32 12.26 41.83
N ARG A 77 7.64 12.08 41.88
CA ARG A 77 8.30 11.35 42.97
C ARG A 77 8.18 12.08 44.31
N LEU A 78 8.36 13.40 44.33
CA LEU A 78 8.21 14.20 45.55
C LEU A 78 6.76 14.16 46.06
N LEU A 79 5.78 14.22 45.16
CA LEU A 79 4.36 14.12 45.52
C LEU A 79 4.02 12.71 46.02
N ALA A 80 4.49 11.65 45.36
CA ALA A 80 4.29 10.28 45.79
C ALA A 80 4.90 10.00 47.19
N ASP A 81 6.02 10.66 47.50
CA ASP A 81 6.68 10.56 48.80
C ASP A 81 6.06 11.51 49.86
N GLY A 82 5.00 12.26 49.55
CA GLY A 82 4.35 13.19 50.47
C GLY A 82 5.27 14.34 50.91
N ARG A 83 6.12 14.84 50.01
CA ARG A 83 7.10 15.90 50.29
C ARG A 83 6.51 17.30 50.02
N PRO A 84 6.90 18.34 50.79
CA PRO A 84 6.57 19.72 50.44
C PRO A 84 7.26 20.13 49.15
N ILE A 85 6.55 20.92 48.34
CA ILE A 85 7.03 21.48 47.07
C ILE A 85 6.95 23.01 47.03
N GLY A 86 6.30 23.64 48.02
CA GLY A 86 6.06 25.07 48.05
C GLY A 86 4.98 25.50 47.05
N ARG A 87 5.16 26.69 46.49
CA ARG A 87 4.30 27.29 45.46
C ARG A 87 5.16 27.59 44.24
N ILE A 88 5.05 26.75 43.23
CA ILE A 88 5.90 26.82 42.04
C ILE A 88 5.08 26.99 40.77
N CYS A 89 5.69 27.59 39.75
CA CYS A 89 5.11 27.75 38.42
C CYS A 89 6.17 27.54 37.34
N HIS A 90 5.74 27.10 36.15
CA HIS A 90 6.64 26.82 35.03
C HIS A 90 5.90 26.70 33.69
N TYR A 91 6.68 26.57 32.62
CA TYR A 91 6.21 26.31 31.27
C TYR A 91 6.93 25.09 30.70
N GLN A 92 6.20 24.22 30.00
CA GLN A 92 6.80 23.04 29.35
C GLN A 92 5.88 22.41 28.27
N PRO A 93 6.45 21.62 27.35
CA PRO A 93 5.69 20.80 26.41
C PRO A 93 4.80 19.75 27.11
N CYS A 94 3.56 19.59 26.63
CA CYS A 94 2.63 18.55 27.05
C CYS A 94 2.32 17.60 25.88
N PHE A 95 2.23 16.30 26.18
CA PHE A 95 1.84 15.27 25.22
C PHE A 95 0.69 14.45 25.79
N ARG A 96 -0.44 14.45 25.09
CA ARG A 96 -1.58 13.57 25.42
C ARG A 96 -1.72 12.51 24.33
N ALA A 97 -1.85 11.26 24.73
CA ALA A 97 -2.21 10.13 23.89
C ALA A 97 -3.21 9.27 24.66
N HIS A 98 -4.44 9.13 24.16
CA HIS A 98 -5.48 8.32 24.82
C HIS A 98 -5.75 7.04 24.03
N GLY A 99 -5.58 5.88 24.68
CA GLY A 99 -6.18 4.60 24.26
C GLY A 99 -6.00 4.17 22.80
N GLU A 100 -6.94 3.34 22.33
CA GLU A 100 -6.92 2.57 21.06
C GLU A 100 -6.78 3.41 19.78
N ARG A 101 -6.99 4.73 19.86
CA ARG A 101 -6.73 5.68 18.78
C ARG A 101 -5.77 6.75 19.28
N PRO A 102 -4.45 6.56 19.16
CA PRO A 102 -3.49 7.52 19.67
C PRO A 102 -3.64 8.82 18.87
N TRP A 103 -4.33 9.78 19.47
CA TRP A 103 -4.37 11.17 19.03
C TRP A 103 -3.34 11.90 19.85
N LEU A 104 -2.30 12.42 19.19
CA LEU A 104 -1.22 13.15 19.84
C LEU A 104 -1.56 14.62 19.76
N PHE A 105 -1.86 15.29 20.86
CA PHE A 105 -1.90 16.75 20.88
C PHE A 105 -0.62 17.23 21.56
N ALA A 106 0.29 17.81 20.77
CA ALA A 106 1.49 18.47 21.29
C ALA A 106 1.25 19.96 21.40
N PHE A 107 1.29 20.46 22.63
CA PHE A 107 1.04 21.86 22.95
C PHE A 107 1.88 22.28 24.14
N GLY A 108 2.22 23.56 24.19
CA GLY A 108 2.84 24.20 25.34
C GLY A 108 1.85 24.30 26.49
N MET A 109 2.31 23.99 27.69
CA MET A 109 1.52 24.12 28.90
C MET A 109 2.24 24.99 29.93
N THR A 110 1.56 26.05 30.38
CA THR A 110 1.95 26.72 31.63
C THR A 110 1.27 26.01 32.79
N GLY A 111 2.04 25.76 33.83
CA GLY A 111 1.61 25.00 34.98
C GLY A 111 1.92 25.73 36.28
N LEU A 112 1.15 25.44 37.32
CA LEU A 112 1.52 25.71 38.69
C LEU A 112 1.26 24.50 39.58
N LEU A 113 2.10 24.34 40.59
CA LEU A 113 1.91 23.38 41.67
C LEU A 113 1.99 24.11 43.01
N ALA A 114 1.08 23.79 43.92
CA ALA A 114 1.07 24.37 45.25
C ALA A 114 0.74 23.31 46.31
N ASP A 115 1.47 23.33 47.43
CA ASP A 115 1.05 22.69 48.68
C ASP A 115 -0.28 23.33 49.16
N LEU A 116 -1.20 22.49 49.67
CA LEU A 116 -2.45 22.93 50.30
C LEU A 116 -2.48 22.46 51.76
N ALA A 117 -2.31 23.38 52.71
CA ALA A 117 -2.44 23.09 54.13
C ALA A 117 -3.91 23.05 54.57
N ASP A 118 -4.75 23.91 53.98
CA ASP A 118 -6.16 24.05 54.30
C ASP A 118 -6.99 24.47 53.06
N ASP A 119 -8.27 24.71 53.26
CA ASP A 119 -9.18 25.12 52.18
C ASP A 119 -9.03 26.60 51.81
N GLU A 120 -8.35 27.41 52.64
CA GLU A 120 -8.00 28.80 52.32
C GLU A 120 -6.89 28.83 51.26
N ASP A 121 -5.91 27.91 51.36
CA ASP A 121 -4.92 27.71 50.31
C ASP A 121 -5.56 27.31 48.97
N LEU A 122 -6.59 26.44 48.99
CA LEU A 122 -7.32 26.04 47.79
C LEU A 122 -8.12 27.19 47.19
N ALA A 123 -8.81 27.97 48.02
CA ALA A 123 -9.50 29.18 47.59
C ALA A 123 -8.53 30.18 46.97
N ARG A 124 -7.37 30.40 47.62
CA ARG A 124 -6.31 31.27 47.12
C ARG A 124 -5.80 30.81 45.77
N VAL A 125 -5.41 29.54 45.62
CA VAL A 125 -5.01 28.97 44.33
C VAL A 125 -6.09 29.26 43.30
N THR A 126 -7.33 28.82 43.52
CA THR A 126 -8.41 28.95 42.53
C THR A 126 -8.71 30.41 42.12
N GLN A 127 -8.63 31.35 43.07
CA GLN A 127 -8.88 32.78 42.83
C GLN A 127 -7.68 33.49 42.19
N ASP A 128 -6.46 33.20 42.63
CA ASP A 128 -5.26 33.95 42.29
C ASP A 128 -4.60 33.52 40.98
N ASN A 129 -4.99 32.39 40.38
CA ASN A 129 -4.27 31.88 39.21
C ASN A 129 -5.16 31.54 38.00
N HIS A 130 -6.37 31.02 38.18
CA HIS A 130 -7.06 30.42 37.07
C HIS A 130 -7.96 31.43 36.34
N LEU A 131 -9.00 31.90 37.03
CA LEU A 131 -9.94 32.86 36.45
C LEU A 131 -9.38 34.28 36.45
N ALA A 132 -8.56 34.64 37.45
CA ALA A 132 -7.84 35.91 37.46
C ALA A 132 -6.90 36.08 36.27
N THR A 133 -6.15 35.03 35.90
CA THR A 133 -5.22 35.12 34.78
C THR A 133 -5.95 35.11 33.43
N LEU A 134 -7.01 34.32 33.30
CA LEU A 134 -7.88 34.35 32.12
C LEU A 134 -8.60 35.69 31.95
N ALA A 135 -9.07 36.30 33.04
CA ALA A 135 -9.68 37.64 33.03
C ALA A 135 -8.66 38.76 32.80
N ALA A 136 -7.40 38.58 33.22
CA ALA A 136 -6.32 39.54 32.99
C ALA A 136 -5.81 39.55 31.54
N LEU A 137 -6.06 38.50 30.76
CA LEU A 137 -5.85 38.48 29.33
C LEU A 137 -7.00 39.23 28.65
N SER A 138 -6.93 40.57 28.66
CA SER A 138 -7.94 41.56 28.23
C SER A 138 -8.74 41.28 26.94
N ASP A 139 -8.21 40.43 26.06
CA ASP A 139 -8.85 40.01 24.80
C ASP A 139 -9.86 38.85 24.99
N HIS A 140 -10.02 38.37 26.23
CA HIS A 140 -10.83 37.20 26.58
C HIS A 140 -12.10 37.60 27.32
N ARG A 141 -13.20 37.00 26.87
CA ARG A 141 -14.55 37.25 27.40
C ARG A 141 -14.84 36.24 28.51
N ALA A 142 -14.80 36.68 29.76
CA ALA A 142 -15.10 35.83 30.93
C ALA A 142 -16.48 35.15 30.83
N ASP A 143 -17.45 35.76 30.12
CA ASP A 143 -18.76 35.17 29.80
C ASP A 143 -18.73 33.95 28.86
N ARG A 144 -17.54 33.57 28.39
CA ARG A 144 -17.31 32.36 27.56
C ARG A 144 -16.57 31.26 28.30
N LEU A 145 -16.26 31.45 29.58
CA LEU A 145 -15.59 30.46 30.41
C LEU A 145 -16.63 29.64 31.16
N HIS A 146 -16.56 28.33 30.99
CA HIS A 146 -17.46 27.39 31.63
C HIS A 146 -16.64 26.37 32.43
N VAL A 147 -16.99 26.17 33.69
CA VAL A 147 -16.30 25.25 34.60
C VAL A 147 -17.17 24.02 34.80
N LEU A 148 -16.61 22.84 34.54
CA LEU A 148 -17.29 21.57 34.76
C LEU A 148 -16.74 20.91 36.02
N VAL A 149 -17.62 20.64 36.97
CA VAL A 149 -17.30 20.04 38.27
C VAL A 149 -18.30 18.93 38.61
N ASP A 150 -17.80 17.87 39.21
CA ASP A 150 -18.61 16.75 39.70
C ASP A 150 -19.38 17.16 40.96
N GLU A 151 -20.63 16.73 41.08
CA GLU A 151 -21.45 17.00 42.27
C GLU A 151 -20.85 16.47 43.58
N GLU A 152 -19.97 15.46 43.51
CA GLU A 152 -19.30 14.88 44.67
C GLU A 152 -18.15 15.76 45.22
N ASP A 153 -17.59 16.66 44.41
CA ASP A 153 -16.41 17.47 44.76
C ASP A 153 -16.79 18.80 45.46
N THR A 154 -17.41 18.72 46.64
CA THR A 154 -18.01 19.90 47.32
C THR A 154 -17.01 21.02 47.65
N ASP A 155 -15.75 20.68 47.93
CA ASP A 155 -14.68 21.64 48.20
C ASP A 155 -14.28 22.41 46.93
N LEU A 156 -14.16 21.71 45.80
CA LEU A 156 -13.91 22.30 44.50
C LEU A 156 -15.10 23.14 44.03
N ILE A 157 -16.34 22.67 44.21
CA ILE A 157 -17.57 23.44 43.88
C ILE A 157 -17.52 24.80 44.56
N LYS A 158 -17.23 24.84 45.87
CA LYS A 158 -17.11 26.07 46.63
C LYS A 158 -16.02 26.98 46.06
N ALA A 159 -14.80 26.46 45.92
CA ALA A 159 -13.64 27.23 45.47
C ALA A 159 -13.82 27.83 44.06
N VAL A 160 -14.36 27.06 43.11
CA VAL A 160 -14.55 27.54 41.73
C VAL A 160 -15.74 28.49 41.60
N THR A 161 -16.77 28.34 42.44
CA THR A 161 -17.92 29.26 42.46
C THR A 161 -17.49 30.64 42.97
N GLU A 162 -16.75 30.70 44.08
CA GLU A 162 -16.21 31.97 44.60
C GLU A 162 -15.29 32.67 43.58
N ALA A 163 -14.48 31.90 42.86
CA ALA A 163 -13.62 32.43 41.82
C ALA A 163 -14.41 32.91 40.59
N ALA A 164 -15.48 32.20 40.19
CA ALA A 164 -16.36 32.59 39.09
C ALA A 164 -17.16 33.87 39.42
N ASP A 165 -17.62 34.03 40.66
CA ASP A 165 -18.30 35.24 41.12
C ASP A 165 -17.37 36.47 41.08
N ARG A 166 -16.08 36.27 41.39
CA ARG A 166 -15.07 37.33 41.42
C ARG A 166 -14.58 37.76 40.04
N HIS A 167 -14.41 36.81 39.12
CA HIS A 167 -13.72 37.04 37.84
C HIS A 167 -14.61 36.82 36.60
N GLY A 168 -15.84 36.35 36.78
CA GLY A 168 -16.75 35.96 35.72
C GLY A 168 -16.54 34.52 35.25
N GLY A 169 -17.61 33.90 34.74
CA GLY A 169 -17.63 32.51 34.28
C GLY A 169 -18.97 31.85 34.60
N THR A 170 -19.16 30.61 34.16
CA THR A 170 -20.35 29.82 34.49
C THR A 170 -19.95 28.44 35.01
N VAL A 171 -20.33 28.12 36.23
CA VAL A 171 -20.09 26.80 36.84
C VAL A 171 -21.24 25.85 36.50
N HIS A 172 -20.90 24.65 36.04
CA HIS A 172 -21.83 23.55 35.73
C HIS A 172 -21.51 22.41 36.69
N VAL A 173 -22.42 22.16 37.64
CA VAL A 173 -22.35 21.01 38.55
C VAL A 173 -23.13 19.87 37.92
N LEU A 174 -22.46 18.74 37.65
CA LEU A 174 -23.04 17.61 36.93
C LEU A 174 -22.82 16.30 37.70
N ARG A 175 -23.78 15.38 37.57
CA ARG A 175 -23.68 14.02 38.07
C ARG A 175 -23.20 13.07 36.96
N ASP A 176 -21.92 13.13 36.65
CA ASP A 176 -21.32 12.32 35.59
C ASP A 176 -19.82 12.09 35.86
N PRO A 177 -19.38 10.85 36.10
CA PRO A 177 -17.97 10.55 36.34
C PRO A 177 -17.05 10.86 35.15
N GLU A 178 -17.58 11.02 33.92
CA GLU A 178 -16.80 11.46 32.76
C GLU A 178 -16.63 12.98 32.66
N VAL A 179 -17.34 13.77 33.49
CA VAL A 179 -17.20 15.23 33.60
C VAL A 179 -16.04 15.60 34.53
N ALA A 180 -15.79 14.74 35.52
CA ALA A 180 -14.77 14.96 36.53
C ALA A 180 -13.37 14.68 35.98
N SER A 181 -12.43 15.61 36.19
CA SER A 181 -11.01 15.35 35.92
C SER A 181 -10.47 14.37 36.96
N ARG A 182 -10.63 13.06 36.71
CA ARG A 182 -10.02 11.99 37.51
C ARG A 182 -8.75 11.51 36.82
N TRP A 183 -7.63 11.57 37.53
CA TRP A 183 -6.30 11.31 36.95
C TRP A 183 -5.55 10.26 37.75
N GLU A 184 -4.89 9.33 37.05
CA GLU A 184 -3.88 8.43 37.63
C GLU A 184 -2.52 8.80 37.04
N TYR A 185 -1.56 9.21 37.87
CA TYR A 185 -0.27 9.76 37.42
C TYR A 185 0.80 8.70 37.15
N GLY A 186 0.46 7.72 36.30
CA GLY A 186 1.39 6.70 35.82
C GLY A 186 1.39 5.39 36.63
N GLU A 187 1.90 4.34 35.99
CA GLU A 187 1.96 2.98 36.54
C GLU A 187 3.06 2.91 37.62
N GLY A 188 2.70 2.50 38.84
CA GLY A 188 3.64 2.32 39.96
C GLY A 188 3.74 3.47 40.97
N TYR A 189 3.09 4.62 40.74
CA TYR A 189 3.11 5.77 41.67
C TYR A 189 1.86 5.92 42.55
N ALA A 190 0.79 5.16 42.31
CA ALA A 190 -0.48 5.20 43.08
C ALA A 190 -1.02 6.61 43.40
N LEU A 191 -0.67 7.62 42.59
CA LEU A 191 -1.12 9.00 42.74
C LEU A 191 -2.43 9.20 41.99
N ARG A 192 -3.46 9.62 42.72
CA ARG A 192 -4.79 9.91 42.17
C ARG A 192 -5.11 11.39 42.33
N GLY A 193 -5.68 11.95 41.27
CA GLY A 193 -6.14 13.33 41.24
C GLY A 193 -7.65 13.42 40.98
N ARG A 194 -8.31 14.38 41.62
CA ARG A 194 -9.71 14.76 41.36
C ARG A 194 -9.78 16.25 41.07
N GLY A 195 -10.59 16.67 40.12
CA GLY A 195 -10.50 18.03 39.61
C GLY A 195 -11.62 18.46 38.69
N VAL A 196 -11.49 19.71 38.24
CA VAL A 196 -12.40 20.37 37.31
C VAL A 196 -11.72 20.63 35.97
N THR A 197 -12.52 20.73 34.92
CA THR A 197 -12.07 21.15 33.60
C THR A 197 -12.73 22.46 33.19
N TYR A 198 -11.92 23.37 32.68
CA TYR A 198 -12.36 24.66 32.19
C TYR A 198 -12.50 24.60 30.67
N TYR A 199 -13.65 25.04 30.19
CA TYR A 199 -14.01 25.08 28.78
C TYR A 199 -14.18 26.51 28.31
N TYR A 200 -13.65 26.77 27.12
CA TYR A 200 -13.92 27.99 26.37
C TYR A 200 -15.02 27.74 25.33
N ARG A 201 -16.06 28.59 25.35
CA ARG A 201 -17.15 28.57 24.35
C ARG A 201 -16.69 29.25 23.06
N ARG A 202 -16.45 28.46 22.01
CA ARG A 202 -15.98 28.98 20.72
C ARG A 202 -17.06 29.86 20.06
N PRO A 203 -16.71 31.07 19.58
CA PRO A 203 -17.63 31.92 18.83
C PRO A 203 -17.97 31.31 17.46
N GLY A 204 -19.21 31.53 17.00
CA GLY A 204 -19.63 31.15 15.65
C GLY A 204 -19.79 29.64 15.40
N VAL A 205 -19.53 28.79 16.39
CA VAL A 205 -19.75 27.34 16.31
C VAL A 205 -21.11 27.00 16.95
N GLY A 206 -22.05 26.58 16.12
CA GLY A 206 -23.41 26.18 16.54
C GLY A 206 -23.48 24.78 17.13
N CYS A 207 -24.63 24.47 17.73
CA CYS A 207 -25.01 23.12 18.16
C CYS A 207 -26.54 23.03 18.15
N ASP A 208 -27.07 21.87 17.76
CA ASP A 208 -28.51 21.68 17.51
C ASP A 208 -29.32 21.33 18.79
N THR A 209 -28.70 21.28 19.97
CA THR A 209 -29.30 20.92 21.26
C THR A 209 -29.07 21.98 22.34
N ASP A 210 -29.61 21.78 23.56
CA ASP A 210 -29.26 22.58 24.75
C ASP A 210 -27.79 22.39 25.10
N CYS A 211 -26.96 23.17 24.42
CA CYS A 211 -25.55 22.92 24.28
C CYS A 211 -24.80 23.39 25.53
N ARG A 212 -24.33 22.42 26.31
CA ARG A 212 -23.43 22.59 27.47
C ARG A 212 -22.09 21.90 27.22
N PRO A 213 -21.02 22.17 28.00
CA PRO A 213 -19.69 21.64 27.68
C PRO A 213 -19.58 20.10 27.69
N ASP A 214 -20.44 19.41 28.43
CA ASP A 214 -20.62 17.95 28.42
C ASP A 214 -21.16 17.39 27.09
N CYS A 215 -21.66 18.25 26.19
CA CYS A 215 -22.11 17.87 24.85
C CYS A 215 -20.97 17.34 23.94
N ARG A 216 -19.70 17.64 24.27
CA ARG A 216 -18.50 17.22 23.50
C ARG A 216 -18.49 17.61 22.00
N CYS A 217 -19.35 18.56 21.60
CA CYS A 217 -19.33 19.09 20.24
C CYS A 217 -18.17 20.09 20.05
N ALA A 218 -17.90 20.44 18.79
CA ALA A 218 -16.82 21.36 18.43
C ALA A 218 -16.96 22.79 19.01
N ARG A 219 -18.11 23.13 19.64
CA ARG A 219 -18.34 24.43 20.28
C ARG A 219 -17.52 24.61 21.57
N TRP A 220 -17.19 23.52 22.24
CA TRP A 220 -16.56 23.54 23.55
C TRP A 220 -15.11 23.10 23.45
N GLN A 221 -14.19 23.99 23.78
CA GLN A 221 -12.76 23.72 23.76
C GLN A 221 -12.25 23.57 25.20
N PRO A 222 -11.73 22.41 25.60
CA PRO A 222 -10.96 22.29 26.83
C PRO A 222 -9.79 23.27 26.81
N LEU A 223 -9.67 24.09 27.84
CA LEU A 223 -8.65 25.15 27.96
C LEU A 223 -7.60 24.80 29.02
N SER A 224 -8.07 24.29 30.16
CA SER A 224 -7.24 24.03 31.34
C SER A 224 -7.94 23.15 32.35
N ASN A 225 -7.17 22.64 33.30
CA ASN A 225 -7.65 21.81 34.40
C ASN A 225 -7.13 22.35 35.74
N LEU A 226 -7.91 22.19 36.81
CA LEU A 226 -7.46 22.26 38.20
C LEU A 226 -7.64 20.87 38.79
N ILE A 227 -6.58 20.28 39.33
CA ILE A 227 -6.57 18.92 39.86
C ILE A 227 -6.00 18.95 41.28
N LEU A 228 -6.75 18.41 42.23
CA LEU A 228 -6.31 18.11 43.58
C LEU A 228 -5.67 16.73 43.58
N VAL A 229 -4.38 16.70 43.91
CA VAL A 229 -3.61 15.47 44.06
C VAL A 229 -3.45 15.20 45.56
N GLU A 230 -3.83 14.01 45.99
CA GLU A 230 -3.75 13.60 47.40
C GLU A 230 -2.69 12.49 47.54
N SER A 231 -1.81 12.64 48.55
CA SER A 231 -0.76 11.66 48.85
C SER A 231 -0.54 11.59 50.36
N GLY A 232 -1.01 10.51 50.98
CA GLY A 232 -1.07 10.41 52.44
C GLY A 232 -1.94 11.52 53.03
N ASP A 233 -1.41 12.24 54.02
CA ASP A 233 -2.10 13.35 54.69
C ASP A 233 -1.90 14.71 53.97
N ARG A 234 -1.25 14.74 52.80
CA ARG A 234 -0.97 15.97 52.05
C ARG A 234 -1.84 16.11 50.82
N ARG A 235 -2.19 17.37 50.53
CA ARG A 235 -2.94 17.80 49.35
C ARG A 235 -2.09 18.77 48.53
N TYR A 236 -2.16 18.64 47.22
CA TYR A 236 -1.50 19.51 46.26
C TYR A 236 -2.50 19.98 45.21
N ALA A 237 -2.41 21.24 44.78
CA ALA A 237 -3.12 21.72 43.60
C ALA A 237 -2.20 21.74 42.38
N GLU A 238 -2.65 21.12 41.30
CA GLU A 238 -2.08 21.25 39.96
C GLU A 238 -3.04 22.05 39.09
N VAL A 239 -2.55 23.15 38.49
CA VAL A 239 -3.26 23.83 37.42
C VAL A 239 -2.43 23.74 36.15
N GLY A 240 -3.05 23.30 35.06
CA GLY A 240 -2.40 23.17 33.76
C GLY A 240 -3.19 23.90 32.68
N PHE A 241 -2.48 24.69 31.87
CA PHE A 241 -3.07 25.61 30.91
C PHE A 241 -2.51 25.45 29.49
N GLY A 242 -3.38 25.19 28.51
CA GLY A 242 -2.97 25.09 27.11
C GLY A 242 -2.66 26.46 26.51
N VAL A 243 -1.40 26.73 26.20
CA VAL A 243 -0.96 28.07 25.81
C VAL A 243 -1.40 28.41 24.39
N GLU A 244 -1.23 27.52 23.42
CA GLU A 244 -1.58 27.81 22.01
C GLU A 244 -3.07 27.97 21.79
N ILE A 245 -3.89 27.16 22.48
CA ILE A 245 -5.35 27.30 22.42
C ILE A 245 -5.73 28.69 22.88
N THR A 246 -5.11 29.18 23.95
CA THR A 246 -5.38 30.50 24.53
C THR A 246 -4.88 31.62 23.64
N ALA A 247 -3.64 31.53 23.18
CA ALA A 247 -3.05 32.50 22.28
C ALA A 247 -3.84 32.61 20.96
N ALA A 248 -4.50 31.53 20.54
CA ALA A 248 -5.35 31.51 19.35
C ALA A 248 -6.74 32.13 19.53
N ILE A 249 -7.25 32.29 20.76
CA ILE A 249 -8.63 32.78 21.01
C ILE A 249 -8.95 34.09 20.28
N PRO A 250 -8.06 35.10 20.24
CA PRO A 250 -8.31 36.34 19.49
C PRO A 250 -8.31 36.16 17.97
N LEU A 251 -7.69 35.09 17.46
CA LEU A 251 -7.44 34.85 16.04
C LEU A 251 -8.45 33.88 15.41
N GLY A 252 -9.01 32.97 16.19
CA GLY A 252 -9.94 31.98 15.67
C GLY A 252 -10.37 30.92 16.68
N PRO A 253 -11.19 29.96 16.23
CA PRO A 253 -11.82 28.97 17.11
C PRO A 253 -10.88 27.84 17.58
N HIS A 254 -9.68 27.72 17.03
CA HIS A 254 -8.77 26.58 17.25
C HIS A 254 -7.31 27.03 17.27
N ALA A 255 -6.43 26.22 17.89
CA ALA A 255 -4.99 26.49 17.98
C ALA A 255 -4.34 26.75 16.60
N TYR A 256 -4.82 26.10 15.53
CA TYR A 256 -4.33 26.30 14.15
C TYR A 256 -4.65 27.68 13.55
N ALA A 257 -5.31 28.58 14.29
CA ALA A 257 -5.49 29.97 13.88
C ALA A 257 -4.25 30.84 14.19
N LEU A 258 -3.31 30.33 14.98
CA LEU A 258 -2.00 30.96 15.16
C LEU A 258 -1.28 31.04 13.81
N PRO A 259 -0.68 32.18 13.42
CA PRO A 259 -0.13 32.37 12.08
C PRO A 259 0.85 31.28 11.65
N GLU A 260 1.75 30.87 12.53
CA GLU A 260 2.76 29.85 12.27
C GLU A 260 2.19 28.43 12.11
N LEU A 261 1.03 28.15 12.71
CA LEU A 261 0.33 26.88 12.54
C LEU A 261 -0.57 26.94 11.31
N ALA A 262 -1.23 28.07 11.08
CA ALA A 262 -2.07 28.33 9.92
C ALA A 262 -1.26 28.22 8.62
N ASP A 263 -0.04 28.76 8.58
CA ASP A 263 0.84 28.69 7.42
C ASP A 263 1.27 27.25 7.11
N ARG A 264 1.59 26.46 8.13
CA ARG A 264 1.92 25.03 7.96
C ARG A 264 0.71 24.22 7.53
N VAL A 265 -0.47 24.46 8.11
CA VAL A 265 -1.73 23.80 7.71
C VAL A 265 -2.04 24.13 6.26
N ARG A 266 -1.99 25.41 5.89
CA ARG A 266 -2.17 25.86 4.51
C ARG A 266 -1.17 25.21 3.56
N THR A 267 0.10 25.08 3.97
CA THR A 267 1.12 24.38 3.16
C THR A 267 0.72 22.93 2.91
N ALA A 268 0.18 22.25 3.92
CA ALA A 268 -0.25 20.86 3.80
C ALA A 268 -1.54 20.71 2.96
N GLU A 269 -2.48 21.65 3.07
CA GLU A 269 -3.68 21.73 2.22
C GLU A 269 -3.32 21.99 0.76
N LEU A 270 -2.40 22.93 0.50
CA LEU A 270 -1.88 23.20 -0.84
C LEU A 270 -1.13 21.99 -1.44
N ALA A 271 -0.57 21.12 -0.58
CA ALA A 271 0.03 19.86 -0.98
C ALA A 271 -0.99 18.73 -1.21
N GLY A 272 -2.29 19.00 -1.04
CA GLY A 272 -3.39 18.08 -1.35
C GLY A 272 -4.01 17.35 -0.16
N LEU A 273 -3.64 17.68 1.08
CA LEU A 273 -4.31 17.11 2.25
C LEU A 273 -5.66 17.78 2.53
N ALA A 274 -6.65 16.99 2.96
CA ALA A 274 -7.90 17.52 3.46
C ALA A 274 -7.66 18.35 4.75
N PRO A 275 -8.50 19.35 5.08
CA PRO A 275 -8.25 20.25 6.23
C PRO A 275 -8.00 19.54 7.57
N GLY A 276 -8.71 18.44 7.84
CA GLY A 276 -8.48 17.62 9.05
C GLY A 276 -7.15 16.88 9.04
N ASP A 277 -6.78 16.30 7.90
CA ASP A 277 -5.51 15.59 7.71
C ASP A 277 -4.31 16.55 7.77
N ALA A 278 -4.47 17.77 7.24
CA ALA A 278 -3.48 18.84 7.31
C ALA A 278 -3.19 19.23 8.77
N ALA A 279 -4.24 19.47 9.55
CA ALA A 279 -4.14 19.77 10.99
C ALA A 279 -3.48 18.62 11.77
N ASP A 280 -3.85 17.38 11.47
CA ASP A 280 -3.25 16.18 12.06
C ASP A 280 -1.77 16.04 11.69
N ALA A 281 -1.39 16.27 10.43
CA ALA A 281 -0.01 16.19 9.96
C ALA A 281 0.89 17.21 10.66
N VAL A 282 0.44 18.47 10.77
CA VAL A 282 1.17 19.54 11.47
C VAL A 282 1.36 19.20 12.95
N ASN A 283 0.32 18.67 13.59
CA ASN A 283 0.36 18.31 15.00
C ASN A 283 1.31 17.13 15.27
N LEU A 284 1.25 16.06 14.45
CA LEU A 284 2.19 14.94 14.52
C LEU A 284 3.63 15.38 14.25
N TYR A 285 3.84 16.25 13.26
CA TYR A 285 5.14 16.84 12.96
C TYR A 285 5.73 17.56 14.19
N ARG A 286 4.99 18.49 14.80
CA ARG A 286 5.45 19.26 15.97
C ARG A 286 5.86 18.33 17.10
N ALA A 287 5.02 17.35 17.38
CA ALA A 287 5.28 16.42 18.47
C ALA A 287 6.51 15.55 18.22
N LEU A 288 6.66 15.01 17.01
CA LEU A 288 7.82 14.21 16.63
C LEU A 288 9.10 15.04 16.62
N ALA A 289 9.04 16.32 16.20
CA ALA A 289 10.17 17.24 16.26
C ALA A 289 10.66 17.42 17.70
N LEU A 290 9.76 17.78 18.61
CA LEU A 290 10.06 17.95 20.04
C LEU A 290 10.64 16.68 20.68
N LEU A 291 9.99 15.54 20.46
CA LEU A 291 10.43 14.27 21.04
C LEU A 291 11.81 13.87 20.48
N THR A 292 12.06 14.07 19.19
CA THR A 292 13.34 13.74 18.56
C THR A 292 14.47 14.61 19.10
N GLU A 293 14.22 15.92 19.29
CA GLU A 293 15.16 16.86 19.89
C GLU A 293 15.45 16.56 21.36
N ALA A 294 14.44 16.14 22.11
CA ALA A 294 14.59 15.66 23.49
C ALA A 294 15.33 14.30 23.59
N GLY A 295 15.81 13.76 22.48
CA GLY A 295 16.58 12.51 22.45
C GLY A 295 15.72 11.24 22.44
N ALA A 296 14.38 11.35 22.33
CA ALA A 296 13.51 10.19 22.22
C ALA A 296 13.78 9.42 20.92
N ARG A 297 13.64 8.09 20.97
CA ARG A 297 13.89 7.20 19.83
C ARG A 297 12.78 6.15 19.69
N PRO A 298 12.40 5.77 18.45
CA PRO A 298 11.40 4.73 18.24
C PRO A 298 11.88 3.37 18.78
N ALA A 299 10.96 2.58 19.33
CA ALA A 299 11.26 1.25 19.88
C ALA A 299 10.09 0.29 19.65
N GLY A 300 10.32 -1.01 19.87
CA GLY A 300 9.28 -2.04 19.70
C GLY A 300 8.30 -2.15 20.88
N LYS A 301 8.65 -1.61 22.05
CA LYS A 301 7.86 -1.70 23.30
C LYS A 301 7.98 -0.39 24.08
N GLY A 302 7.11 -0.19 25.07
CA GLY A 302 7.10 0.99 25.93
C GLY A 302 6.88 2.30 25.14
N PRO A 303 7.39 3.45 25.62
CA PRO A 303 7.23 4.76 24.99
C PRO A 303 7.68 4.84 23.54
N GLY A 304 8.79 4.19 23.21
CA GLY A 304 9.31 4.23 21.85
C GLY A 304 8.36 3.57 20.85
N SER A 305 7.46 2.68 21.30
CA SER A 305 6.40 2.11 20.45
C SER A 305 5.32 3.15 20.08
N ILE A 306 5.06 4.11 20.97
CA ILE A 306 4.14 5.21 20.73
C ILE A 306 4.76 6.17 19.71
N LEU A 307 6.04 6.53 19.89
CA LEU A 307 6.77 7.37 18.94
C LEU A 307 6.78 6.75 17.53
N ARG A 308 7.01 5.43 17.44
CA ARG A 308 6.92 4.68 16.17
C ARG A 308 5.54 4.83 15.54
N LYS A 309 4.45 4.64 16.29
CA LYS A 309 3.08 4.76 15.76
C LYS A 309 2.82 6.15 15.18
N PHE A 310 3.30 7.20 15.84
CA PHE A 310 3.17 8.57 15.35
C PHE A 310 4.01 8.85 14.12
N ALA A 311 5.26 8.37 14.09
CA ALA A 311 6.11 8.47 12.91
C ALA A 311 5.45 7.80 11.69
N LEU A 312 4.92 6.58 11.87
CA LEU A 312 4.22 5.85 10.80
C LEU A 312 2.93 6.55 10.35
N ARG A 313 2.15 7.12 11.27
CA ARG A 313 0.95 7.90 10.92
C ARG A 313 1.30 9.16 10.14
N LEU A 314 2.36 9.87 10.55
CA LEU A 314 2.83 11.04 9.80
C LEU A 314 3.32 10.62 8.40
N ILE A 315 4.08 9.53 8.27
CA ILE A 315 4.49 8.99 6.97
C ILE A 315 3.28 8.70 6.09
N ASP A 316 2.22 8.09 6.63
CA ASP A 316 1.00 7.79 5.86
C ASP A 316 0.29 9.05 5.36
N LEU A 317 0.24 10.12 6.16
CA LEU A 317 -0.31 11.41 5.72
C LEU A 317 0.58 12.06 4.66
N LEU A 318 1.89 12.08 4.88
CA LEU A 318 2.84 12.66 3.93
C LEU A 318 2.85 11.92 2.58
N ASN A 319 2.66 10.59 2.57
CA ASN A 319 2.62 9.80 1.33
C ASN A 319 1.36 10.03 0.49
N ARG A 320 0.33 10.71 1.04
CA ARG A 320 -0.86 11.13 0.27
C ARG A 320 -0.58 12.35 -0.59
N THR A 321 0.57 13.01 -0.41
CA THR A 321 0.98 14.18 -1.19
C THR A 321 2.01 13.78 -2.25
N GLY A 322 2.16 14.62 -3.29
CA GLY A 322 3.09 14.34 -4.39
C GLY A 322 4.57 14.58 -4.06
N ASP A 323 4.87 15.29 -2.97
CA ASP A 323 6.24 15.63 -2.56
C ASP A 323 6.37 15.73 -1.03
N ARG A 324 6.76 14.62 -0.43
CA ARG A 324 7.00 14.52 1.02
C ARG A 324 8.10 15.46 1.50
N ASP A 325 9.18 15.60 0.74
CA ASP A 325 10.37 16.31 1.20
C ASP A 325 10.16 17.82 1.17
N ALA A 326 9.43 18.32 0.17
CA ALA A 326 8.95 19.70 0.10
C ALA A 326 8.00 20.01 1.26
N LEU A 327 7.04 19.12 1.57
CA LEU A 327 6.11 19.33 2.68
C LEU A 327 6.82 19.36 4.04
N LEU A 328 7.74 18.42 4.29
CA LEU A 328 8.61 18.46 5.46
C LEU A 328 9.51 19.71 5.49
N GLY A 329 9.89 20.24 4.31
CA GLY A 329 10.60 21.51 4.16
C GLY A 329 9.76 22.69 4.62
N GLY A 330 8.52 22.78 4.14
CA GLY A 330 7.55 23.80 4.53
C GLY A 330 7.17 23.74 6.01
N PHE A 331 7.25 22.56 6.65
CA PHE A 331 7.09 22.44 8.10
C PHE A 331 8.29 22.95 8.89
N GLY A 332 9.50 22.94 8.30
CA GLY A 332 10.75 23.22 9.00
C GLY A 332 11.33 21.96 9.67
N ALA A 333 11.19 20.79 9.07
CA ALA A 333 11.68 19.54 9.65
C ALA A 333 13.21 19.48 9.73
N THR A 334 13.73 19.24 10.93
CA THR A 334 15.16 19.09 11.21
C THR A 334 15.75 17.85 10.53
N PRO A 335 17.08 17.81 10.27
CA PRO A 335 17.74 16.62 9.74
C PRO A 335 17.51 15.36 10.59
N ALA A 336 17.46 15.52 11.92
CA ALA A 336 17.21 14.41 12.84
C ALA A 336 15.81 13.81 12.67
N LEU A 337 14.77 14.64 12.53
CA LEU A 337 13.41 14.16 12.27
C LEU A 337 13.29 13.49 10.90
N ARG A 338 13.91 14.07 9.87
CA ARG A 338 13.94 13.46 8.52
C ARG A 338 14.59 12.09 8.54
N ALA A 339 15.71 11.96 9.25
CA ALA A 339 16.41 10.69 9.40
C ALA A 339 15.52 9.65 10.12
N LEU A 340 14.83 10.04 11.19
CA LEU A 340 13.90 9.16 11.92
C LEU A 340 12.74 8.67 11.03
N LEU A 341 12.09 9.57 10.30
CA LEU A 341 10.98 9.20 9.41
C LEU A 341 11.47 8.27 8.27
N THR A 342 12.66 8.52 7.75
CA THR A 342 13.27 7.67 6.71
C THR A 342 13.58 6.28 7.26
N GLU A 343 14.20 6.19 8.44
CA GLU A 343 14.53 4.89 9.05
C GLU A 343 13.28 4.05 9.33
N GLU A 344 12.20 4.67 9.82
CA GLU A 344 10.94 3.98 10.10
C GLU A 344 10.18 3.59 8.81
N ALA A 345 10.24 4.42 7.77
CA ALA A 345 9.71 4.06 6.45
C ALA A 345 10.44 2.84 5.86
N ASP A 346 11.79 2.85 5.89
CA ASP A 346 12.60 1.74 5.40
C ASP A 346 12.37 0.47 6.22
N ARG A 347 12.22 0.61 7.55
CA ARG A 347 11.90 -0.51 8.44
C ARG A 347 10.54 -1.13 8.10
N ARG A 348 9.52 -0.31 7.84
CA ARG A 348 8.19 -0.78 7.40
C ARG A 348 8.28 -1.50 6.05
N ALA A 349 9.01 -0.94 5.09
CA ALA A 349 9.23 -1.55 3.77
C ALA A 349 9.91 -2.92 3.88
N ARG A 350 11.02 -3.03 4.64
CA ARG A 350 11.69 -4.32 4.89
C ARG A 350 10.79 -5.35 5.56
N THR A 351 9.97 -4.91 6.52
CA THR A 351 9.03 -5.79 7.23
C THR A 351 7.96 -6.31 6.28
N LEU A 352 7.39 -5.43 5.45
CA LEU A 352 6.42 -5.80 4.43
C LEU A 352 7.01 -6.79 3.42
N GLU A 353 8.21 -6.55 2.92
CA GLU A 353 8.90 -7.44 1.99
C GLU A 353 9.10 -8.85 2.60
N GLN A 354 9.54 -8.92 3.86
CA GLN A 354 9.68 -10.18 4.59
C GLN A 354 8.34 -10.89 4.80
N ASN A 355 7.28 -10.14 5.12
CA ASN A 355 5.94 -10.68 5.31
C ASN A 355 5.36 -11.21 4.00
N LEU A 356 5.53 -10.50 2.88
CA LEU A 356 5.16 -10.96 1.54
C LEU A 356 5.91 -12.24 1.17
N LYS A 357 7.22 -12.33 1.43
CA LYS A 357 8.01 -13.55 1.21
C LYS A 357 7.48 -14.73 2.03
N ARG A 358 7.13 -14.51 3.29
CA ARG A 358 6.57 -15.55 4.17
C ARG A 358 5.16 -15.96 3.74
N ALA A 359 4.31 -15.02 3.37
CA ALA A 359 2.97 -15.27 2.84
C ALA A 359 3.04 -16.07 1.53
N ALA A 360 3.95 -15.70 0.62
CA ALA A 360 4.21 -16.44 -0.62
C ALA A 360 4.63 -17.89 -0.33
N ALA A 361 5.54 -18.10 0.63
CA ALA A 361 5.99 -19.43 1.05
C ALA A 361 4.86 -20.25 1.72
N ALA A 362 3.98 -19.61 2.49
CA ALA A 362 2.83 -20.27 3.09
C ALA A 362 1.82 -20.71 2.03
N LEU A 363 1.54 -19.83 1.06
CA LEU A 363 0.71 -20.15 -0.09
C LEU A 363 1.33 -21.24 -0.97
N ASP A 364 2.65 -21.33 -1.08
CA ASP A 364 3.32 -22.40 -1.81
C ASP A 364 3.10 -23.77 -1.17
N LYS A 365 2.95 -23.80 0.17
CA LYS A 365 2.61 -25.03 0.90
C LYS A 365 1.11 -25.32 0.88
N ARG A 366 0.28 -24.28 0.97
CA ARG A 366 -1.19 -24.35 1.05
C ARG A 366 -1.83 -23.27 0.15
N PRO A 367 -2.01 -23.54 -1.15
CA PRO A 367 -2.54 -22.56 -2.10
C PRO A 367 -3.94 -22.02 -1.72
N GLY A 368 -4.77 -22.87 -1.11
CA GLY A 368 -6.11 -22.52 -0.63
C GLY A 368 -6.17 -21.79 0.72
N THR A 369 -5.05 -21.26 1.23
CA THR A 369 -5.07 -20.45 2.47
C THR A 369 -6.00 -19.24 2.25
N PRO A 370 -6.99 -18.99 3.12
CA PRO A 370 -7.89 -17.83 3.00
C PRO A 370 -7.15 -16.50 3.07
N ASP A 371 -7.69 -15.50 2.38
CA ASP A 371 -7.12 -14.15 2.37
C ASP A 371 -7.14 -13.51 3.77
N SER A 372 -8.21 -13.74 4.54
CA SER A 372 -8.32 -13.34 5.95
C SER A 372 -7.17 -13.85 6.81
N ASP A 373 -6.73 -15.08 6.59
CA ASP A 373 -5.66 -15.72 7.37
C ASP A 373 -4.30 -15.12 7.03
N LEU A 374 -4.08 -14.80 5.74
CA LEU A 374 -2.86 -14.13 5.29
C LEU A 374 -2.77 -12.71 5.82
N CYS A 375 -3.88 -11.96 5.79
CA CYS A 375 -3.96 -10.63 6.38
C CYS A 375 -3.69 -10.68 7.89
N ALA A 376 -4.36 -11.59 8.62
CA ALA A 376 -4.18 -11.73 10.06
C ALA A 376 -2.76 -12.17 10.45
N THR A 377 -2.16 -13.09 9.70
CA THR A 377 -0.84 -13.67 10.03
C THR A 377 0.31 -12.77 9.62
N TYR A 378 0.21 -12.11 8.45
CA TYR A 378 1.32 -11.39 7.84
C TYR A 378 1.10 -9.87 7.77
N GLY A 379 -0.03 -9.35 8.24
CA GLY A 379 -0.33 -7.92 8.25
C GLY A 379 -0.38 -7.31 6.86
N LEU A 380 -0.88 -8.06 5.88
CA LEU A 380 -1.00 -7.61 4.49
C LEU A 380 -2.32 -6.88 4.26
N ALA A 381 -2.30 -5.82 3.45
CA ALA A 381 -3.49 -5.17 2.91
C ALA A 381 -4.03 -5.92 1.68
N ASP A 382 -5.30 -5.69 1.34
CA ASP A 382 -5.99 -6.37 0.24
C ASP A 382 -5.27 -6.19 -1.11
N GLU A 383 -4.74 -4.99 -1.38
CA GLU A 383 -3.99 -4.70 -2.62
C GLU A 383 -2.70 -5.52 -2.73
N GLN A 384 -1.98 -5.68 -1.61
CA GLN A 384 -0.75 -6.46 -1.54
C GLN A 384 -1.03 -7.94 -1.77
N LEU A 385 -2.18 -8.40 -1.25
CA LEU A 385 -2.64 -9.76 -1.44
C LEU A 385 -3.11 -10.03 -2.86
N ALA A 386 -3.86 -9.10 -3.47
CA ALA A 386 -4.27 -9.18 -4.87
C ALA A 386 -3.04 -9.29 -5.79
N THR A 387 -2.01 -8.47 -5.53
CA THR A 387 -0.73 -8.55 -6.25
C THR A 387 -0.07 -9.92 -6.07
N LEU A 388 0.01 -10.41 -4.82
CA LEU A 388 0.58 -11.71 -4.52
C LEU A 388 -0.16 -12.86 -5.22
N ARG A 389 -1.50 -12.81 -5.26
CA ARG A 389 -2.35 -13.81 -5.95
C ARG A 389 -2.17 -13.74 -7.46
N SER A 390 -2.15 -12.55 -8.03
CA SER A 390 -1.90 -12.33 -9.46
C SER A 390 -0.56 -12.95 -9.88
N LEU A 391 0.52 -12.68 -9.15
CA LEU A 391 1.84 -13.25 -9.42
C LEU A 391 1.86 -14.79 -9.33
N ARG A 392 1.00 -15.39 -8.51
CA ARG A 392 0.90 -16.85 -8.38
C ARG A 392 0.14 -17.53 -9.51
N ARG A 393 -0.57 -16.77 -10.35
CA ARG A 393 -1.10 -17.27 -11.62
C ARG A 393 0.02 -17.57 -12.61
N ARG A 394 1.22 -17.02 -12.39
CA ARG A 394 2.41 -17.34 -13.18
C ARG A 394 3.10 -18.59 -12.63
N PRO A 395 3.55 -19.50 -13.51
CA PRO A 395 4.36 -20.62 -13.08
C PRO A 395 5.70 -20.16 -12.53
N ARG A 396 6.31 -20.99 -11.69
CA ARG A 396 7.70 -20.77 -11.29
C ARG A 396 8.60 -20.92 -12.51
N ARG A 397 9.64 -20.09 -12.59
CA ARG A 397 10.67 -20.27 -13.62
C ARG A 397 11.31 -21.65 -13.52
N LEU A 398 11.56 -22.26 -14.66
CA LEU A 398 12.34 -23.49 -14.75
C LEU A 398 13.81 -23.21 -14.41
N ARG A 399 14.47 -24.19 -13.79
CA ARG A 399 15.88 -24.17 -13.43
C ARG A 399 16.55 -25.44 -13.91
N ARG A 400 17.85 -25.36 -14.15
CA ARG A 400 18.68 -26.54 -14.45
C ARG A 400 18.44 -27.62 -13.39
N GLY A 401 18.20 -28.85 -13.82
CA GLY A 401 17.86 -30.00 -12.98
C GLY A 401 16.37 -30.21 -12.72
N ASP A 402 15.50 -29.25 -13.04
CA ASP A 402 14.05 -29.42 -12.92
C ASP A 402 13.54 -30.51 -13.87
N THR A 403 12.54 -31.27 -13.42
CA THR A 403 11.85 -32.27 -14.26
C THR A 403 10.85 -31.58 -15.16
N VAL A 404 10.89 -31.92 -16.44
CA VAL A 404 9.91 -31.52 -17.45
C VAL A 404 9.33 -32.76 -18.11
N ALA A 405 8.01 -32.90 -18.01
CA ALA A 405 7.30 -34.04 -18.57
C ALA A 405 6.87 -33.76 -20.02
N VAL A 406 6.95 -34.75 -20.89
CA VAL A 406 6.42 -34.66 -22.26
C VAL A 406 5.11 -35.43 -22.33
N VAL A 407 4.06 -34.79 -22.84
CA VAL A 407 2.71 -35.38 -22.95
C VAL A 407 2.16 -35.23 -24.37
N SER A 408 1.25 -36.13 -24.75
CA SER A 408 0.60 -36.13 -26.07
C SER A 408 -0.92 -35.97 -25.90
N PRO A 409 -1.43 -34.75 -25.67
CA PRO A 409 -2.84 -34.54 -25.39
C PRO A 409 -3.73 -34.74 -26.62
N SER A 410 -3.14 -34.76 -27.83
CA SER A 410 -3.83 -34.90 -29.10
C SER A 410 -3.23 -36.06 -29.92
N TRP A 411 -2.46 -35.79 -30.98
CA TRP A 411 -1.88 -36.86 -31.80
C TRP A 411 -0.68 -37.54 -31.11
N GLN A 412 -0.65 -38.88 -31.16
CA GLN A 412 0.44 -39.69 -30.60
C GLN A 412 1.62 -39.82 -31.57
N GLY A 413 2.16 -38.68 -32.03
CA GLY A 413 3.19 -38.65 -33.08
C GLY A 413 4.48 -39.41 -32.73
N ALA A 414 4.79 -39.60 -31.44
CA ALA A 414 5.96 -40.35 -31.01
C ALA A 414 5.88 -41.85 -31.33
N ASP A 415 4.68 -42.41 -31.47
CA ASP A 415 4.49 -43.82 -31.90
C ASP A 415 4.84 -43.99 -33.38
N VAL A 416 4.70 -42.92 -34.17
CA VAL A 416 5.01 -42.88 -35.61
C VAL A 416 6.47 -42.49 -35.85
N PHE A 417 6.99 -41.52 -35.09
CA PHE A 417 8.35 -40.98 -35.24
C PHE A 417 9.16 -41.08 -33.94
N PRO A 418 9.43 -42.29 -33.41
CA PRO A 418 10.08 -42.46 -32.11
C PRO A 418 11.49 -41.87 -32.07
N ALA A 419 12.29 -42.08 -33.12
CA ALA A 419 13.64 -41.52 -33.21
C ALA A 419 13.67 -39.99 -33.22
N ARG A 420 12.66 -39.35 -33.82
CA ARG A 420 12.52 -37.89 -33.83
C ARG A 420 12.11 -37.39 -32.45
N ALA A 421 11.19 -38.07 -31.78
CA ALA A 421 10.79 -37.73 -30.41
C ALA A 421 11.98 -37.83 -29.43
N GLU A 422 12.74 -38.92 -29.48
CA GLU A 422 13.95 -39.12 -28.67
C GLU A 422 14.99 -38.02 -28.91
N ARG A 423 15.22 -37.66 -30.19
CA ARG A 423 16.11 -36.57 -30.56
C ARG A 423 15.68 -35.24 -29.96
N GLY A 424 14.39 -34.89 -30.08
CA GLY A 424 13.87 -33.63 -29.53
C GLY A 424 13.97 -33.56 -28.01
N ILE A 425 13.66 -34.65 -27.32
CA ILE A 425 13.80 -34.75 -25.85
C ILE A 425 15.27 -34.57 -25.45
N ALA A 426 16.18 -35.26 -26.13
CA ALA A 426 17.62 -35.18 -25.85
C ALA A 426 18.18 -33.79 -26.13
N ASP A 427 17.76 -33.14 -27.23
CA ASP A 427 18.22 -31.81 -27.59
C ASP A 427 17.83 -30.79 -26.52
N VAL A 428 16.54 -30.72 -26.15
CA VAL A 428 16.06 -29.82 -25.09
C VAL A 428 16.82 -30.05 -23.79
N ALA A 429 16.97 -31.31 -23.36
CA ALA A 429 17.70 -31.64 -22.13
C ALA A 429 19.16 -31.14 -22.19
N SER A 430 19.83 -31.26 -23.34
CA SER A 430 21.24 -30.93 -23.51
C SER A 430 21.54 -29.43 -23.29
N TRP A 431 20.79 -28.54 -23.94
CA TRP A 431 21.08 -27.10 -23.88
C TRP A 431 20.42 -26.41 -22.69
N SER A 432 19.27 -26.90 -22.23
CA SER A 432 18.58 -26.31 -21.06
C SER A 432 19.15 -26.80 -19.73
N GLY A 433 19.69 -28.03 -19.68
CA GLY A 433 20.04 -28.72 -18.44
C GLY A 433 18.84 -29.21 -17.63
N LEU A 434 17.66 -29.30 -18.25
CA LEU A 434 16.44 -29.87 -17.66
C LEU A 434 16.44 -31.40 -17.75
N ARG A 435 15.71 -32.06 -16.84
CA ARG A 435 15.43 -33.50 -16.95
C ARG A 435 14.15 -33.69 -17.73
N VAL A 436 14.26 -33.82 -19.05
CA VAL A 436 13.12 -33.96 -19.97
C VAL A 436 12.85 -35.43 -20.27
N GLY A 437 11.59 -35.84 -20.23
CA GLY A 437 11.21 -37.21 -20.58
C GLY A 437 9.69 -37.39 -20.68
N PRO A 438 9.22 -38.50 -21.29
CA PRO A 438 7.79 -38.76 -21.42
C PRO A 438 7.14 -38.93 -20.05
N ALA A 439 5.94 -38.37 -19.89
CA ALA A 439 5.11 -38.62 -18.72
C ALA A 439 4.62 -40.06 -18.72
N ALA A 440 4.62 -40.70 -17.54
CA ALA A 440 4.00 -42.00 -17.38
C ALA A 440 2.48 -41.91 -17.67
N THR A 441 1.96 -42.85 -18.45
CA THR A 441 0.52 -43.01 -18.66
C THR A 441 0.01 -43.94 -17.57
N PRO A 442 -0.92 -43.52 -16.70
CA PRO A 442 -1.51 -44.39 -15.70
C PRO A 442 -2.21 -45.60 -16.34
N ASP A 443 -2.09 -46.77 -15.71
CA ASP A 443 -2.79 -47.99 -16.15
C ASP A 443 -4.32 -47.85 -16.03
N GLY A 444 -5.06 -48.67 -16.78
CA GLY A 444 -6.52 -48.78 -16.64
C GLY A 444 -7.35 -48.12 -17.74
N HIS A 445 -6.70 -47.53 -18.76
CA HIS A 445 -7.36 -47.01 -19.96
C HIS A 445 -6.74 -47.59 -21.24
N PRO A 446 -7.54 -47.81 -22.30
CA PRO A 446 -6.99 -48.21 -23.59
C PRO A 446 -5.98 -47.18 -24.11
N ALA A 447 -4.85 -47.64 -24.63
CA ALA A 447 -3.82 -46.76 -25.21
C ALA A 447 -4.41 -45.83 -26.27
N GLY A 448 -4.01 -44.56 -26.26
CA GLY A 448 -4.50 -43.52 -27.17
C GLY A 448 -5.92 -43.00 -26.92
N SER A 449 -6.71 -43.62 -26.03
CA SER A 449 -8.04 -43.11 -25.67
C SER A 449 -7.97 -41.71 -25.05
N ARG A 450 -9.06 -40.93 -25.16
CA ARG A 450 -9.16 -39.63 -24.49
C ARG A 450 -8.92 -39.71 -22.99
N GLN A 451 -9.34 -40.82 -22.36
CA GLN A 451 -9.11 -41.08 -20.94
C GLN A 451 -7.63 -41.31 -20.63
N ALA A 452 -6.92 -42.09 -21.46
CA ALA A 452 -5.48 -42.30 -21.29
C ALA A 452 -4.69 -41.00 -21.47
N ARG A 453 -5.01 -40.21 -22.51
CA ARG A 453 -4.37 -38.90 -22.77
C ARG A 453 -4.64 -37.90 -21.64
N ALA A 454 -5.88 -37.80 -21.18
CA ALA A 454 -6.24 -36.95 -20.04
C ALA A 454 -5.55 -37.43 -18.74
N ALA A 455 -5.48 -38.74 -18.49
CA ALA A 455 -4.83 -39.31 -17.32
C ALA A 455 -3.32 -39.01 -17.31
N GLN A 456 -2.64 -39.16 -18.46
CA GLN A 456 -1.24 -38.78 -18.61
C GLN A 456 -1.03 -37.30 -18.30
N PHE A 457 -1.84 -36.41 -18.89
CA PHE A 457 -1.70 -34.97 -18.66
C PHE A 457 -2.00 -34.59 -17.21
N ASN A 458 -3.08 -35.11 -16.62
CA ASN A 458 -3.44 -34.86 -15.23
C ASN A 458 -2.40 -35.40 -14.24
N ALA A 459 -1.75 -36.53 -14.54
CA ALA A 459 -0.65 -37.05 -13.72
C ALA A 459 0.51 -36.03 -13.68
N ALA A 460 0.87 -35.45 -14.82
CA ALA A 460 1.89 -34.41 -14.89
C ALA A 460 1.46 -33.09 -14.20
N LEU A 461 0.18 -32.73 -14.24
CA LEU A 461 -0.36 -31.57 -13.52
C LEU A 461 -0.29 -31.76 -11.99
N ARG A 462 -0.63 -32.96 -11.50
CA ARG A 462 -0.67 -33.28 -10.06
C ARG A 462 0.72 -33.51 -9.46
N ASP A 463 1.66 -34.02 -10.25
CA ASP A 463 3.02 -34.28 -9.78
C ASP A 463 3.71 -32.99 -9.35
N ARG A 464 4.13 -32.92 -8.08
CA ARG A 464 4.81 -31.73 -7.54
C ARG A 464 6.25 -31.62 -7.98
N ASP A 465 6.88 -32.70 -8.43
CA ASP A 465 8.29 -32.72 -8.84
C ASP A 465 8.47 -32.32 -10.30
N THR A 466 7.48 -32.60 -11.16
CA THR A 466 7.37 -32.00 -12.50
C THR A 466 7.15 -30.49 -12.41
N LYS A 467 8.08 -29.70 -12.97
CA LYS A 467 8.03 -28.22 -12.98
C LYS A 467 7.55 -27.64 -14.30
N GLY A 468 7.66 -28.42 -15.38
CA GLY A 468 7.15 -28.04 -16.69
C GLY A 468 6.59 -29.22 -17.46
N ILE A 469 5.82 -28.91 -18.50
CA ILE A 469 5.20 -29.86 -19.42
C ILE A 469 5.45 -29.35 -20.83
N LEU A 470 6.00 -30.20 -21.70
CA LEU A 470 6.09 -29.92 -23.13
C LEU A 470 5.09 -30.81 -23.86
N TRP A 471 4.46 -30.26 -24.89
CA TRP A 471 3.65 -31.07 -25.79
C TRP A 471 4.53 -31.78 -26.80
N MET A 472 4.20 -33.05 -27.02
CA MET A 472 4.84 -33.86 -28.04
C MET A 472 4.64 -33.20 -29.42
N ILE A 473 3.39 -32.88 -29.74
CA ILE A 473 2.92 -32.22 -30.96
C ILE A 473 1.44 -31.81 -30.80
N GLY A 474 0.89 -31.08 -31.77
CA GLY A 474 -0.55 -30.80 -31.91
C GLY A 474 -1.39 -31.99 -32.38
N GLY A 475 -2.45 -31.74 -33.16
CA GLY A 475 -3.37 -32.75 -33.67
C GLY A 475 -4.78 -32.18 -33.89
N LEU A 476 -5.82 -32.95 -33.60
CA LEU A 476 -7.23 -32.53 -33.75
C LEU A 476 -8.13 -32.96 -32.57
N ALA A 477 -7.56 -33.59 -31.54
CA ALA A 477 -8.29 -34.31 -30.51
C ALA A 477 -8.09 -33.72 -29.09
N ALA A 478 -7.45 -32.56 -28.94
CA ALA A 478 -7.27 -31.93 -27.63
C ALA A 478 -8.60 -31.52 -26.97
N THR A 479 -9.64 -31.22 -27.76
CA THR A 479 -10.98 -30.85 -27.26
C THR A 479 -11.68 -31.99 -26.53
N GLU A 480 -11.35 -33.24 -26.86
CA GLU A 480 -11.90 -34.43 -26.20
C GLU A 480 -11.52 -34.54 -24.71
N LEU A 481 -10.54 -33.74 -24.27
CA LEU A 481 -10.00 -33.77 -22.91
C LEU A 481 -10.64 -32.73 -21.98
N LEU A 482 -11.36 -31.73 -22.50
CA LEU A 482 -11.76 -30.52 -21.75
C LEU A 482 -12.55 -30.81 -20.46
N ASP A 483 -13.41 -31.83 -20.46
CA ASP A 483 -14.20 -32.26 -19.31
C ASP A 483 -13.44 -33.19 -18.34
N LEU A 484 -12.26 -33.65 -18.74
CA LEU A 484 -11.41 -34.57 -17.98
C LEU A 484 -10.22 -33.90 -17.30
N ILE A 485 -9.89 -32.64 -17.63
CA ILE A 485 -8.72 -31.95 -17.10
C ILE A 485 -8.92 -31.52 -15.64
N ASP A 486 -7.88 -31.74 -14.83
CA ASP A 486 -7.81 -31.30 -13.44
C ASP A 486 -7.36 -29.84 -13.34
N TYR A 487 -8.28 -28.92 -13.63
CA TYR A 487 -8.05 -27.47 -13.55
C TYR A 487 -7.67 -27.01 -12.16
N GLU A 488 -8.19 -27.66 -11.11
CA GLU A 488 -7.89 -27.32 -9.72
C GLU A 488 -6.44 -27.65 -9.36
N ALA A 489 -5.93 -28.81 -9.79
CA ALA A 489 -4.54 -29.17 -9.62
C ALA A 489 -3.60 -28.16 -10.32
N PHE A 490 -3.95 -27.73 -11.54
CA PHE A 490 -3.16 -26.71 -12.24
C PHE A 490 -3.23 -25.35 -11.54
N ALA A 491 -4.41 -24.87 -11.14
CA ALA A 491 -4.57 -23.60 -10.43
C ALA A 491 -3.81 -23.58 -9.09
N ALA A 492 -3.75 -24.71 -8.38
CA ALA A 492 -3.03 -24.84 -7.13
C ALA A 492 -1.51 -24.75 -7.31
N ASN A 493 -0.99 -25.22 -8.45
CA ASN A 493 0.44 -25.25 -8.75
C ASN A 493 0.70 -25.05 -10.25
N PRO A 494 0.60 -23.81 -10.78
CA PRO A 494 0.87 -23.54 -12.18
C PRO A 494 2.30 -23.94 -12.56
N LYS A 495 2.43 -24.61 -13.71
CA LYS A 495 3.69 -25.11 -14.27
C LYS A 495 3.92 -24.48 -15.64
N VAL A 496 5.17 -24.45 -16.09
CA VAL A 496 5.46 -24.06 -17.48
C VAL A 496 4.85 -25.12 -18.40
N ILE A 497 3.84 -24.78 -19.19
CA ILE A 497 3.25 -25.67 -20.21
C ILE A 497 3.52 -25.03 -21.57
N CYS A 498 4.21 -25.74 -22.47
CA CYS A 498 4.62 -25.20 -23.77
C CYS A 498 4.23 -26.09 -24.96
N GLY A 499 3.72 -25.45 -26.00
CA GLY A 499 3.40 -26.02 -27.31
C GLY A 499 2.42 -25.11 -28.07
N TYR A 500 2.07 -25.46 -29.31
CA TYR A 500 1.25 -24.65 -30.21
C TYR A 500 0.39 -25.52 -31.15
N SER A 501 -0.48 -24.88 -31.96
CA SER A 501 -1.50 -25.53 -32.82
C SER A 501 -2.76 -26.00 -32.05
N ASP A 502 -3.15 -27.28 -32.12
CA ASP A 502 -4.32 -27.86 -31.41
C ASP A 502 -4.30 -27.67 -29.89
N ALA A 503 -3.12 -27.83 -29.31
CA ALA A 503 -2.60 -27.06 -28.19
C ALA A 503 -3.41 -25.86 -27.66
N THR A 504 -3.77 -24.91 -28.53
CA THR A 504 -4.55 -23.72 -28.19
C THR A 504 -5.76 -24.06 -27.34
N VAL A 505 -6.45 -25.16 -27.64
CA VAL A 505 -7.62 -25.65 -26.90
C VAL A 505 -7.33 -25.74 -25.40
N LEU A 506 -6.23 -26.38 -25.03
CA LEU A 506 -5.86 -26.57 -23.63
C LEU A 506 -5.24 -25.31 -23.02
N HIS A 507 -4.45 -24.55 -23.77
CA HIS A 507 -3.93 -23.25 -23.30
C HIS A 507 -5.08 -22.32 -22.90
N HIS A 508 -6.06 -22.16 -23.78
CA HIS A 508 -7.23 -21.32 -23.58
C HIS A 508 -8.11 -21.86 -22.47
N ALA A 509 -8.37 -23.17 -22.42
CA ALA A 509 -9.14 -23.78 -21.35
C ALA A 509 -8.49 -23.59 -19.97
N LEU A 510 -7.18 -23.80 -19.84
CA LEU A 510 -6.46 -23.58 -18.59
C LEU A 510 -6.52 -22.10 -18.19
N TYR A 511 -6.31 -21.18 -19.14
CA TYR A 511 -6.38 -19.75 -18.88
C TYR A 511 -7.79 -19.30 -18.46
N ALA A 512 -8.83 -19.68 -19.20
CA ALA A 512 -10.21 -19.33 -18.90
C ALA A 512 -10.65 -19.83 -17.51
N ARG A 513 -10.21 -21.03 -17.11
CA ARG A 513 -10.63 -21.67 -15.86
C ARG A 513 -9.81 -21.25 -14.64
N THR A 514 -8.59 -20.76 -14.82
CA THR A 514 -7.66 -20.53 -13.70
C THR A 514 -6.99 -19.16 -13.69
N GLY A 515 -7.01 -18.45 -14.83
CA GLY A 515 -6.25 -17.24 -15.09
C GLY A 515 -4.73 -17.45 -15.12
N ALA A 516 -4.26 -18.70 -15.05
CA ALA A 516 -2.83 -19.02 -14.98
C ALA A 516 -2.15 -19.01 -16.34
N THR A 517 -0.89 -18.58 -16.35
CA THR A 517 -0.08 -18.42 -17.56
C THR A 517 0.44 -19.76 -18.07
N THR A 518 0.28 -19.98 -19.37
CA THR A 518 0.96 -21.02 -20.16
C THR A 518 1.75 -20.37 -21.29
N PHE A 519 2.45 -21.16 -22.11
CA PHE A 519 3.35 -20.68 -23.16
C PHE A 519 2.97 -21.26 -24.52
N TYR A 520 2.58 -20.40 -25.44
CA TYR A 520 2.37 -20.74 -26.84
C TYR A 520 3.71 -20.69 -27.58
N GLY A 521 4.23 -21.82 -28.02
CA GLY A 521 5.60 -21.88 -28.53
C GLY A 521 6.00 -23.29 -28.93
N PRO A 522 7.30 -23.60 -29.03
CA PRO A 522 7.79 -24.82 -29.68
C PRO A 522 7.28 -26.10 -29.02
N ALA A 523 7.16 -27.17 -29.82
CA ALA A 523 6.79 -28.52 -29.40
C ALA A 523 7.91 -29.54 -29.72
N VAL A 524 7.85 -30.72 -29.10
CA VAL A 524 8.95 -31.70 -29.12
C VAL A 524 9.24 -32.22 -30.52
N LEU A 525 8.24 -32.68 -31.27
CA LEU A 525 8.43 -33.23 -32.61
C LEU A 525 8.65 -32.17 -33.68
N SER A 526 8.27 -30.92 -33.44
CA SER A 526 8.44 -29.85 -34.43
C SER A 526 9.84 -29.23 -34.29
N GLU A 527 9.97 -28.12 -33.56
CA GLU A 527 11.19 -27.30 -33.58
C GLU A 527 12.30 -27.91 -32.73
N PHE A 528 11.96 -28.61 -31.66
CA PHE A 528 12.97 -29.22 -30.78
C PHE A 528 13.66 -30.43 -31.39
N ALA A 529 13.00 -31.11 -32.32
CA ALA A 529 13.54 -32.28 -32.99
C ALA A 529 14.11 -31.98 -34.40
N GLU A 530 14.26 -30.72 -34.79
CA GLU A 530 14.80 -30.36 -36.10
C GLU A 530 16.18 -30.99 -36.35
N THR A 531 16.44 -31.46 -37.58
CA THR A 531 17.76 -31.95 -37.95
C THR A 531 18.76 -30.79 -37.98
N GLY A 532 19.85 -30.91 -37.23
CA GLY A 532 20.75 -29.79 -36.93
C GLY A 532 20.53 -29.16 -35.55
N GLY A 533 19.51 -29.61 -34.81
CA GLY A 533 19.16 -29.15 -33.47
C GLY A 533 18.17 -28.00 -33.48
N THR A 534 17.64 -27.67 -32.29
CA THR A 534 16.66 -26.57 -32.13
C THR A 534 17.22 -25.26 -32.71
N PRO A 535 16.48 -24.54 -33.58
CA PRO A 535 16.92 -23.24 -34.08
C PRO A 535 17.32 -22.28 -32.95
N PRO A 536 18.48 -21.58 -33.04
CA PRO A 536 18.96 -20.73 -31.95
C PRO A 536 17.97 -19.65 -31.50
N PHE A 537 17.21 -19.08 -32.43
CA PHE A 537 16.15 -18.11 -32.13
C PHE A 537 15.06 -18.71 -31.24
N THR A 538 14.53 -19.88 -31.63
CA THR A 538 13.52 -20.63 -30.86
C THR A 538 14.04 -20.99 -29.47
N ARG A 539 15.27 -21.51 -29.39
CA ARG A 539 15.90 -21.89 -28.14
C ARG A 539 16.02 -20.71 -27.17
N SER A 540 16.57 -19.58 -27.64
CA SER A 540 16.73 -18.38 -26.80
C SER A 540 15.39 -17.85 -26.32
N SER A 541 14.39 -17.78 -27.21
CA SER A 541 13.03 -17.34 -26.85
C SER A 541 12.41 -18.23 -25.77
N PHE A 542 12.52 -19.55 -25.91
CA PHE A 542 12.03 -20.49 -24.90
C PHE A 542 12.71 -20.29 -23.54
N LEU A 543 14.04 -20.21 -23.52
CA LEU A 543 14.81 -20.01 -22.29
C LEU A 543 14.49 -18.67 -21.61
N ASP A 544 14.40 -17.60 -22.39
CA ASP A 544 14.16 -16.26 -21.88
C ASP A 544 12.81 -16.15 -21.16
N LEU A 545 11.77 -16.73 -21.76
CA LEU A 545 10.42 -16.68 -21.22
C LEU A 545 10.21 -17.67 -20.06
N THR A 546 10.79 -18.87 -20.13
CA THR A 546 10.48 -19.95 -19.18
C THR A 546 11.50 -20.12 -18.04
N MET A 547 12.75 -19.68 -18.24
CA MET A 547 13.85 -19.83 -17.27
C MET A 547 14.38 -18.48 -16.76
N HIS A 548 14.54 -17.49 -17.64
CA HIS A 548 15.19 -16.23 -17.28
C HIS A 548 14.22 -15.17 -16.75
N GLY A 549 12.93 -15.28 -17.06
CA GLY A 549 11.93 -14.27 -16.69
C GLY A 549 12.20 -12.94 -17.37
N TRP A 550 12.58 -13.00 -18.64
CA TRP A 550 12.91 -11.87 -19.48
C TRP A 550 11.68 -10.96 -19.73
N THR A 551 11.95 -9.68 -20.00
CA THR A 551 10.98 -8.67 -20.46
C THR A 551 11.66 -7.79 -21.50
N GLY A 552 10.89 -7.19 -22.41
CA GLY A 552 11.42 -6.37 -23.49
C GLY A 552 10.76 -6.64 -24.83
N ASP A 553 11.39 -6.11 -25.87
CA ASP A 553 10.91 -6.17 -27.25
C ASP A 553 11.18 -7.57 -27.83
N PHE A 554 10.12 -8.25 -28.30
CA PHE A 554 10.27 -9.60 -28.85
C PHE A 554 11.23 -9.57 -30.05
N PRO A 555 12.26 -10.43 -30.06
CA PRO A 555 13.29 -10.39 -31.09
C PRO A 555 12.70 -10.72 -32.46
N ARG A 556 13.44 -10.35 -33.50
CA ARG A 556 13.11 -10.65 -34.90
C ARG A 556 14.06 -11.70 -35.43
N SER A 557 13.55 -12.65 -36.21
CA SER A 557 14.42 -13.58 -36.92
C SER A 557 14.87 -12.94 -38.23
N ALA A 558 16.16 -13.07 -38.55
CA ALA A 558 16.68 -12.69 -39.87
C ALA A 558 16.36 -13.75 -40.95
N GLU A 559 16.03 -14.97 -40.51
CA GLU A 559 15.86 -16.15 -41.36
C GLU A 559 14.50 -16.83 -41.12
N VAL A 560 13.98 -17.50 -42.14
CA VAL A 560 12.79 -18.36 -42.12
C VAL A 560 13.13 -19.71 -42.77
N TYR A 561 12.51 -20.79 -42.30
CA TYR A 561 12.69 -22.14 -42.85
C TYR A 561 11.37 -22.67 -43.44
N ASP A 562 11.06 -22.25 -44.66
CA ASP A 562 9.75 -22.54 -45.30
C ASP A 562 9.69 -23.92 -45.99
N GLU A 563 10.85 -24.54 -46.20
CA GLU A 563 10.97 -25.88 -46.78
C GLU A 563 10.14 -26.93 -46.01
N PHE A 564 9.41 -27.77 -46.75
CA PHE A 564 8.80 -28.98 -46.20
C PHE A 564 9.70 -30.17 -46.44
N VAL A 565 10.04 -30.86 -45.36
CA VAL A 565 10.82 -32.10 -45.37
C VAL A 565 10.01 -33.15 -44.64
N ASP A 566 9.79 -34.30 -45.28
CA ASP A 566 9.16 -35.45 -44.65
C ASP A 566 10.06 -35.98 -43.52
N TRP A 567 9.53 -36.01 -42.31
CA TRP A 567 10.25 -36.48 -41.11
C TRP A 567 10.68 -37.94 -41.21
N ALA A 568 10.05 -38.77 -42.03
CA ALA A 568 10.46 -40.16 -42.24
C ALA A 568 11.79 -40.28 -43.01
N GLY A 569 12.15 -39.28 -43.83
CA GLY A 569 13.33 -39.26 -44.71
C GLY A 569 14.25 -38.06 -44.48
N GLU A 570 14.16 -37.44 -43.31
CA GLU A 570 14.91 -36.23 -42.98
C GLU A 570 16.37 -36.57 -42.64
N GLU A 571 17.27 -36.31 -43.59
CA GLU A 571 18.70 -36.63 -43.46
C GLU A 571 19.59 -35.38 -43.27
N ARG A 572 19.05 -34.18 -43.51
CA ARG A 572 19.79 -32.92 -43.45
C ARG A 572 18.96 -31.80 -42.83
N PRO A 573 19.61 -30.73 -42.32
CA PRO A 573 18.91 -29.51 -41.94
C PRO A 573 18.14 -28.88 -43.12
N ARG A 574 17.02 -28.23 -42.80
CA ARG A 574 16.29 -27.37 -43.74
C ARG A 574 17.11 -26.15 -44.17
N VAL A 575 16.82 -25.64 -45.37
CA VAL A 575 17.48 -24.45 -45.90
C VAL A 575 16.86 -23.18 -45.30
N ALA A 576 17.70 -22.27 -44.82
CA ALA A 576 17.29 -20.95 -44.36
C ALA A 576 17.12 -19.99 -45.54
N GLU A 577 16.07 -19.16 -45.48
CA GLU A 577 15.82 -18.07 -46.41
C GLU A 577 15.69 -16.74 -45.65
N PRO A 578 15.94 -15.58 -46.27
CA PRO A 578 15.71 -14.28 -45.62
C PRO A 578 14.27 -14.13 -45.16
N ALA A 579 14.06 -13.80 -43.88
CA ALA A 579 12.72 -13.62 -43.33
C ALA A 579 12.05 -12.33 -43.90
N PRO A 580 10.76 -12.39 -44.26
CA PRO A 580 9.97 -11.19 -44.55
C PRO A 580 9.92 -10.24 -43.34
N ALA A 581 9.95 -8.94 -43.61
CA ALA A 581 9.75 -7.93 -42.56
C ALA A 581 8.31 -7.99 -42.00
N ARG A 582 8.17 -7.69 -40.71
CA ARG A 582 6.87 -7.42 -40.08
C ARG A 582 6.15 -6.29 -40.81
N THR A 583 4.85 -6.44 -41.04
CA THR A 583 4.06 -5.46 -41.80
C THR A 583 3.00 -4.84 -40.92
N VAL A 584 3.03 -3.50 -40.77
CA VAL A 584 1.99 -2.73 -40.07
C VAL A 584 0.83 -2.48 -41.04
N LEU A 585 -0.25 -3.25 -40.90
CA LEU A 585 -1.45 -3.09 -41.73
C LEU A 585 -2.34 -1.95 -41.23
N ARG A 586 -2.41 -1.78 -39.91
CA ARG A 586 -3.10 -0.64 -39.29
C ARG A 586 -2.23 -0.09 -38.17
N PRO A 587 -1.76 1.18 -38.25
CA PRO A 587 -0.91 1.76 -37.24
C PRO A 587 -1.70 2.06 -35.96
N GLY A 588 -0.98 2.12 -34.84
CA GLY A 588 -1.54 2.45 -33.54
C GLY A 588 -0.66 1.93 -32.41
N THR A 589 -1.17 2.10 -31.20
CA THR A 589 -0.58 1.55 -29.98
C THR A 589 -1.64 0.80 -29.21
N ALA A 590 -1.31 -0.38 -28.71
CA ALA A 590 -2.20 -1.19 -27.91
C ALA A 590 -1.45 -1.74 -26.69
N GLN A 591 -2.15 -1.92 -25.58
CA GLN A 591 -1.60 -2.56 -24.41
C GLN A 591 -2.67 -3.45 -23.78
N GLY A 592 -2.33 -4.70 -23.52
CA GLY A 592 -3.24 -5.66 -22.92
C GLY A 592 -2.56 -7.01 -22.68
N PRO A 593 -3.19 -7.92 -21.92
CA PRO A 593 -2.75 -9.31 -21.84
C PRO A 593 -2.69 -9.96 -23.23
N LEU A 594 -1.59 -10.67 -23.52
CA LEU A 594 -1.40 -11.38 -24.77
C LEU A 594 -2.23 -12.68 -24.78
N LEU A 595 -3.00 -12.90 -25.85
CA LEU A 595 -3.76 -14.14 -26.06
C LEU A 595 -3.36 -14.78 -27.40
N PRO A 596 -2.35 -15.67 -27.41
CA PRO A 596 -1.94 -16.38 -28.60
C PRO A 596 -2.86 -17.56 -28.93
N ALA A 597 -3.07 -17.82 -30.22
CA ALA A 597 -3.95 -18.89 -30.69
C ALA A 597 -3.69 -19.34 -32.14
N CYS A 598 -3.78 -20.64 -32.38
CA CYS A 598 -4.15 -21.18 -33.70
C CYS A 598 -5.64 -20.95 -33.91
N VAL A 599 -6.00 -20.20 -34.94
CA VAL A 599 -7.40 -19.79 -35.20
C VAL A 599 -8.36 -20.98 -35.29
N PRO A 600 -8.15 -22.00 -36.14
CA PRO A 600 -9.08 -23.13 -36.23
C PRO A 600 -9.23 -23.88 -34.90
N SER A 601 -8.17 -23.97 -34.09
CA SER A 601 -8.23 -24.59 -32.76
C SER A 601 -9.04 -23.76 -31.76
N ALA A 602 -8.86 -22.44 -31.73
CA ALA A 602 -9.63 -21.55 -30.86
C ALA A 602 -11.13 -21.59 -31.19
N LEU A 603 -11.48 -21.71 -32.47
CA LEU A 603 -12.88 -21.82 -32.90
C LEU A 603 -13.60 -23.04 -32.33
N GLN A 604 -12.88 -24.12 -31.98
CA GLN A 604 -13.49 -25.30 -31.36
C GLN A 604 -14.03 -25.02 -29.95
N LEU A 605 -13.62 -23.92 -29.31
CA LEU A 605 -14.08 -23.53 -27.98
C LEU A 605 -15.34 -22.66 -27.99
N LEU A 606 -15.81 -22.23 -29.17
CA LEU A 606 -16.97 -21.34 -29.29
C LEU A 606 -18.21 -21.88 -28.56
N GLY A 607 -18.81 -21.03 -27.72
CA GLY A 607 -19.99 -21.38 -26.94
C GLY A 607 -19.74 -22.29 -25.73
N THR A 608 -18.48 -22.58 -25.40
CA THR A 608 -18.10 -23.42 -24.26
C THR A 608 -17.56 -22.60 -23.09
N PRO A 609 -17.58 -23.12 -21.84
CA PRO A 609 -17.00 -22.43 -20.68
C PRO A 609 -15.46 -22.39 -20.68
N TRP A 610 -14.82 -22.96 -21.69
CA TRP A 610 -13.37 -22.98 -21.85
C TRP A 610 -12.85 -21.93 -22.82
N LEU A 611 -13.74 -21.20 -23.50
CA LEU A 611 -13.38 -20.03 -24.29
C LEU A 611 -13.00 -18.88 -23.35
N PRO A 612 -11.77 -18.34 -23.43
CA PRO A 612 -11.38 -17.17 -22.65
C PRO A 612 -12.15 -15.93 -23.10
N ASP A 613 -12.22 -14.94 -22.23
CA ASP A 613 -12.66 -13.60 -22.63
C ASP A 613 -11.57 -12.95 -23.50
N HIS A 614 -11.97 -12.33 -24.61
CA HIS A 614 -11.08 -11.61 -25.52
C HIS A 614 -11.05 -10.10 -25.22
N GLN A 615 -12.02 -9.57 -24.48
CA GLN A 615 -12.10 -8.14 -24.19
C GLN A 615 -10.81 -7.64 -23.51
N GLY A 616 -10.28 -6.52 -23.97
CA GLY A 616 -9.06 -5.90 -23.44
C GLY A 616 -7.75 -6.65 -23.75
N HIS A 617 -7.78 -7.73 -24.53
CA HIS A 617 -6.58 -8.49 -24.88
C HIS A 617 -5.91 -7.99 -26.16
N VAL A 618 -4.61 -8.26 -26.28
CA VAL A 618 -3.90 -8.24 -27.57
C VAL A 618 -3.92 -9.67 -28.10
N LEU A 619 -4.57 -9.91 -29.24
CA LEU A 619 -4.64 -11.24 -29.84
C LEU A 619 -3.39 -11.51 -30.68
N ALA A 620 -2.82 -12.70 -30.56
CA ALA A 620 -1.74 -13.20 -31.41
C ALA A 620 -2.22 -14.44 -32.17
N LEU A 621 -2.68 -14.25 -33.41
CA LEU A 621 -3.34 -15.29 -34.19
C LEU A 621 -2.40 -15.91 -35.22
N GLU A 622 -2.54 -17.19 -35.46
CA GLU A 622 -1.83 -17.94 -36.50
C GLU A 622 -2.72 -19.03 -37.11
N PHE A 623 -2.27 -19.66 -38.19
CA PHE A 623 -3.02 -20.68 -38.92
C PHE A 623 -2.27 -21.99 -39.01
N ALA A 624 -3.02 -23.10 -39.01
CA ALA A 624 -2.48 -24.42 -39.26
C ALA A 624 -1.83 -24.52 -40.65
N ASN A 625 -0.83 -25.39 -40.75
CA ASN A 625 -0.16 -25.74 -42.01
C ASN A 625 -0.60 -27.13 -42.51
N ASP A 626 -1.91 -27.40 -42.49
CA ASP A 626 -2.50 -28.64 -42.99
C ASP A 626 -2.65 -28.60 -44.51
N ASP A 627 -2.64 -29.77 -45.16
CA ASP A 627 -2.82 -29.90 -46.61
C ASP A 627 -4.10 -29.20 -47.09
N GLY A 628 -3.92 -28.09 -47.81
CA GLY A 628 -5.01 -27.31 -48.40
C GLY A 628 -5.51 -26.14 -47.56
N TYR A 629 -4.99 -25.90 -46.36
CA TYR A 629 -5.34 -24.70 -45.59
C TYR A 629 -4.73 -23.45 -46.26
N GLY A 630 -5.55 -22.43 -46.52
CA GLY A 630 -5.20 -21.31 -47.40
C GLY A 630 -6.08 -20.07 -47.15
N PRO A 631 -5.94 -19.00 -47.97
CA PRO A 631 -6.65 -17.73 -47.77
C PRO A 631 -8.18 -17.87 -47.63
N ALA A 632 -8.82 -18.73 -48.43
CA ALA A 632 -10.26 -18.96 -48.35
C ALA A 632 -10.70 -19.58 -47.00
N HIS A 633 -9.90 -20.50 -46.45
CA HIS A 633 -10.14 -21.09 -45.14
C HIS A 633 -9.91 -20.07 -44.02
N ALA A 634 -8.82 -19.31 -44.10
CA ALA A 634 -8.55 -18.21 -43.18
C ALA A 634 -9.68 -17.16 -43.19
N ALA A 635 -10.20 -16.78 -44.35
CA ALA A 635 -11.33 -15.86 -44.46
C ALA A 635 -12.56 -16.38 -43.72
N ARG A 636 -12.95 -17.64 -43.97
CA ARG A 636 -14.08 -18.28 -43.27
C ARG A 636 -13.90 -18.23 -41.75
N ASP A 637 -12.73 -18.60 -41.27
CA ASP A 637 -12.45 -18.74 -39.84
C ASP A 637 -12.34 -17.37 -39.14
N LEU A 638 -11.72 -16.38 -39.79
CA LEU A 638 -11.67 -15.01 -39.29
C LEU A 638 -13.05 -14.34 -39.26
N TRP A 639 -13.89 -14.57 -40.28
CA TRP A 639 -15.29 -14.10 -40.25
C TRP A 639 -16.09 -14.78 -39.13
N GLN A 640 -15.84 -16.05 -38.85
CA GLN A 640 -16.45 -16.73 -37.70
C GLN A 640 -16.03 -16.08 -36.37
N LEU A 641 -14.75 -15.75 -36.18
CA LEU A 641 -14.29 -15.00 -35.00
C LEU A 641 -14.99 -13.63 -34.89
N ARG A 642 -15.12 -12.91 -36.01
CA ARG A 642 -15.80 -11.62 -36.06
C ARG A 642 -17.27 -11.73 -35.66
N HIS A 643 -18.01 -12.68 -36.22
CA HIS A 643 -19.43 -12.86 -35.93
C HIS A 643 -19.70 -13.41 -34.53
N ALA A 644 -18.75 -14.13 -33.95
CA ALA A 644 -18.80 -14.55 -32.55
C ALA A 644 -18.50 -13.41 -31.57
N GLY A 645 -18.17 -12.20 -32.05
CA GLY A 645 -17.84 -11.05 -31.22
C GLY A 645 -16.42 -11.10 -30.61
N LEU A 646 -15.58 -12.04 -31.05
CA LEU A 646 -14.25 -12.26 -30.47
C LEU A 646 -13.17 -11.26 -30.93
N LEU A 647 -13.54 -10.39 -31.87
CA LEU A 647 -12.73 -9.23 -32.26
C LEU A 647 -13.27 -7.92 -31.68
N ASP A 648 -14.43 -7.94 -31.03
CA ASP A 648 -14.97 -6.75 -30.39
C ASP A 648 -14.17 -6.44 -29.13
N GLY A 649 -13.80 -5.17 -28.93
CA GLY A 649 -13.11 -4.71 -27.73
C GLY A 649 -11.74 -5.33 -27.44
N ILE A 650 -11.10 -5.96 -28.43
CA ILE A 650 -9.67 -6.28 -28.35
C ILE A 650 -8.84 -5.00 -28.51
N GLU A 651 -7.66 -4.99 -27.90
CA GLU A 651 -6.76 -3.83 -27.92
C GLU A 651 -5.89 -3.81 -29.17
N GLY A 652 -5.49 -4.99 -29.67
CA GLY A 652 -4.55 -5.12 -30.80
C GLY A 652 -4.59 -6.51 -31.41
N LEU A 653 -4.18 -6.62 -32.67
CA LEU A 653 -4.06 -7.88 -33.39
C LEU A 653 -2.65 -8.06 -33.97
N VAL A 654 -2.05 -9.19 -33.66
CA VAL A 654 -0.77 -9.63 -34.18
C VAL A 654 -0.97 -10.94 -34.94
N MET A 655 -0.45 -11.05 -36.16
CA MET A 655 -0.61 -12.23 -37.00
C MET A 655 0.74 -12.92 -37.22
N GLY A 656 0.80 -14.20 -36.85
CA GLY A 656 1.92 -15.09 -37.13
C GLY A 656 2.04 -15.34 -38.64
N ARG A 657 3.27 -15.48 -39.13
CA ARG A 657 3.53 -15.77 -40.53
C ARG A 657 2.93 -17.12 -40.91
N PRO A 658 2.04 -17.19 -41.91
CA PRO A 658 1.55 -18.47 -42.40
C PRO A 658 2.66 -19.19 -43.17
N ARG A 659 3.00 -20.39 -42.71
CA ARG A 659 4.03 -21.24 -43.33
C ARG A 659 3.61 -21.65 -44.75
N GLN A 660 4.56 -21.67 -45.68
CA GLN A 660 4.42 -22.11 -47.07
C GLN A 660 3.42 -21.33 -47.92
N TRP A 661 2.95 -20.18 -47.44
CA TRP A 661 2.06 -19.32 -48.21
C TRP A 661 2.85 -18.42 -49.14
N SER A 662 2.51 -18.47 -50.43
CA SER A 662 3.06 -17.55 -51.43
C SER A 662 2.84 -16.08 -51.05
N ALA A 663 3.68 -15.19 -51.57
CA ALA A 663 3.50 -13.74 -51.37
C ALA A 663 2.10 -13.24 -51.76
N THR A 664 1.48 -13.85 -52.78
CA THR A 664 0.12 -13.51 -53.22
C THR A 664 -0.92 -13.92 -52.17
N ALA A 665 -0.80 -15.13 -51.61
CA ALA A 665 -1.68 -15.62 -50.55
C ALA A 665 -1.56 -14.79 -49.26
N ARG A 666 -0.34 -14.35 -48.92
CA ARG A 666 -0.09 -13.46 -47.77
C ARG A 666 -0.69 -12.06 -47.98
N ALA A 667 -0.55 -11.49 -49.18
CA ALA A 667 -1.22 -10.23 -49.52
C ALA A 667 -2.76 -10.36 -49.53
N GLU A 668 -3.30 -11.53 -49.85
CA GLU A 668 -4.74 -11.80 -49.74
C GLU A 668 -5.18 -11.86 -48.27
N LEU A 669 -4.40 -12.51 -47.39
CA LEU A 669 -4.64 -12.51 -45.95
C LEU A 669 -4.70 -11.08 -45.39
N ASP A 670 -3.76 -10.20 -45.78
CA ASP A 670 -3.76 -8.81 -45.33
C ASP A 670 -5.08 -8.09 -45.68
N ARG A 671 -5.62 -8.33 -46.89
CA ARG A 671 -6.93 -7.78 -47.30
C ARG A 671 -8.06 -8.37 -46.48
N ILE A 672 -8.05 -9.68 -46.25
CA ILE A 672 -9.05 -10.37 -45.42
C ILE A 672 -9.05 -9.79 -43.99
N LEU A 673 -7.89 -9.59 -43.39
CA LEU A 673 -7.77 -9.02 -42.04
C LEU A 673 -8.34 -7.60 -41.97
N LEU A 674 -8.09 -6.76 -42.98
CA LEU A 674 -8.65 -5.42 -43.06
C LEU A 674 -10.18 -5.42 -43.24
N ASP A 675 -10.71 -6.37 -44.01
CA ASP A 675 -12.14 -6.50 -44.27
C ASP A 675 -12.91 -7.04 -43.06
N VAL A 676 -12.43 -8.13 -42.46
CA VAL A 676 -13.00 -8.73 -41.22
C VAL A 676 -12.97 -7.73 -40.06
N SER A 677 -11.95 -6.87 -40.00
CA SER A 677 -11.81 -5.83 -38.97
C SER A 677 -12.43 -4.48 -39.37
N HIS A 678 -13.22 -4.42 -40.44
CA HIS A 678 -13.90 -3.20 -40.86
C HIS A 678 -14.80 -2.67 -39.73
N GLY A 679 -14.67 -1.37 -39.42
CA GLY A 679 -15.39 -0.71 -38.32
C GLY A 679 -14.75 -0.88 -36.93
N LEU A 680 -13.62 -1.59 -36.82
CA LEU A 680 -12.83 -1.71 -35.59
C LEU A 680 -11.57 -0.82 -35.67
N ALA A 681 -11.03 -0.40 -34.53
CA ALA A 681 -9.96 0.62 -34.48
C ALA A 681 -8.58 0.10 -34.05
N PHE A 682 -8.47 -1.14 -33.57
CA PHE A 682 -7.22 -1.66 -33.01
C PHE A 682 -6.09 -1.77 -34.05
N PRO A 683 -4.81 -1.57 -33.66
CA PRO A 683 -3.65 -1.79 -34.53
C PRO A 683 -3.52 -3.26 -34.98
N ILE A 684 -3.00 -3.44 -36.19
CA ILE A 684 -2.82 -4.76 -36.83
C ILE A 684 -1.40 -4.86 -37.39
N VAL A 685 -0.67 -5.89 -36.97
CA VAL A 685 0.68 -6.19 -37.50
C VAL A 685 0.78 -7.66 -37.88
N THR A 686 1.34 -7.95 -39.05
CA THR A 686 1.49 -9.31 -39.58
C THR A 686 2.96 -9.72 -39.72
N GLU A 687 3.20 -10.97 -40.11
CA GLU A 687 4.52 -11.56 -40.36
C GLU A 687 5.37 -11.78 -39.10
N PHE A 688 4.73 -12.04 -37.96
CA PHE A 688 5.44 -12.41 -36.74
C PHE A 688 5.94 -13.86 -36.76
N GLU A 689 7.04 -14.10 -36.06
CA GLU A 689 7.75 -15.37 -36.00
C GLU A 689 7.13 -16.32 -34.95
N PHE A 690 5.83 -16.60 -35.00
CA PHE A 690 5.17 -17.59 -34.14
C PHE A 690 4.10 -18.38 -34.89
N GLY A 691 3.71 -19.52 -34.34
CA GLY A 691 2.78 -20.45 -35.00
C GLY A 691 3.52 -21.49 -35.80
N HIS A 692 2.98 -21.89 -36.95
CA HIS A 692 3.58 -22.93 -37.79
C HIS A 692 4.78 -22.47 -38.63
N THR A 693 5.14 -21.18 -38.63
CA THR A 693 6.41 -20.69 -39.26
C THR A 693 7.62 -21.18 -38.47
N ASP A 694 8.79 -21.23 -39.11
CA ASP A 694 10.06 -21.52 -38.43
C ASP A 694 11.09 -20.42 -38.70
N PRO A 695 11.90 -19.99 -37.71
CA PRO A 695 11.87 -20.38 -36.30
C PRO A 695 10.69 -19.73 -35.53
N VAL A 696 10.44 -20.14 -34.29
CA VAL A 696 9.27 -19.72 -33.49
C VAL A 696 9.65 -18.98 -32.20
N LEU A 697 8.88 -17.95 -31.89
CA LEU A 697 8.83 -17.27 -30.59
C LEU A 697 8.03 -18.11 -29.59
N THR A 698 8.40 -17.99 -28.32
CA THR A 698 7.57 -18.41 -27.19
C THR A 698 6.78 -17.22 -26.67
N LEU A 699 5.46 -17.32 -26.68
CA LEU A 699 4.52 -16.27 -26.28
C LEU A 699 3.75 -16.66 -25.01
N PRO A 700 3.78 -15.86 -23.94
CA PRO A 700 3.04 -16.17 -22.72
C PRO A 700 1.56 -15.80 -22.86
N VAL A 701 0.68 -16.67 -22.34
CA VAL A 701 -0.77 -16.43 -22.28
C VAL A 701 -1.11 -15.56 -21.06
N GLY A 702 -1.88 -14.50 -21.27
CA GLY A 702 -2.43 -13.65 -20.22
C GLY A 702 -1.45 -12.66 -19.58
N VAL A 703 -0.24 -12.51 -20.14
CA VAL A 703 0.77 -11.58 -19.62
C VAL A 703 0.73 -10.27 -20.41
N PRO A 704 0.77 -9.09 -19.74
CA PRO A 704 0.68 -7.81 -20.41
C PRO A 704 1.79 -7.57 -21.44
N VAL A 705 1.38 -7.14 -22.63
CA VAL A 705 2.25 -6.69 -23.71
C VAL A 705 1.85 -5.29 -24.18
N GLN A 706 2.79 -4.60 -24.83
CA GLN A 706 2.52 -3.40 -25.60
C GLN A 706 2.88 -3.63 -27.06
N LEU A 707 1.93 -3.34 -27.96
CA LEU A 707 2.14 -3.28 -29.39
C LEU A 707 2.29 -1.81 -29.79
N ALA A 708 3.42 -1.44 -30.41
CA ALA A 708 3.67 -0.10 -30.91
C ALA A 708 4.47 -0.15 -32.21
N GLY A 709 3.90 0.37 -33.29
CA GLY A 709 4.48 0.16 -34.63
C GLY A 709 4.47 -1.33 -34.98
N ASP A 710 5.62 -1.88 -35.36
CA ASP A 710 5.83 -3.32 -35.61
C ASP A 710 6.51 -4.06 -34.44
N ASN A 711 6.60 -3.41 -33.29
CA ASN A 711 7.22 -3.94 -32.09
C ASN A 711 6.17 -4.44 -31.10
N LEU A 712 6.34 -5.67 -30.63
CA LEU A 712 5.58 -6.25 -29.53
C LEU A 712 6.53 -6.38 -28.33
N ARG A 713 6.18 -5.75 -27.21
CA ARG A 713 7.00 -5.70 -26.01
C ARG A 713 6.31 -6.40 -24.85
N LEU A 714 6.99 -7.32 -24.19
CA LEU A 714 6.55 -7.92 -22.94
C LEU A 714 6.81 -6.97 -21.77
N LEU A 715 5.77 -6.62 -21.01
CA LEU A 715 5.87 -5.62 -19.94
C LEU A 715 6.24 -6.21 -18.58
N GLU A 716 5.95 -7.49 -18.38
CA GLU A 716 6.19 -8.17 -17.11
C GLU A 716 6.72 -9.60 -17.32
N PRO A 717 7.53 -10.15 -16.39
CA PRO A 717 7.99 -11.53 -16.49
C PRO A 717 6.82 -12.51 -16.48
N ALA A 718 6.83 -13.48 -17.40
CA ALA A 718 5.81 -14.53 -17.50
C ALA A 718 5.97 -15.65 -16.45
N VAL A 719 7.06 -15.62 -15.70
CA VAL A 719 7.40 -16.57 -14.63
C VAL A 719 7.77 -15.84 -13.35
N ARG A 720 7.47 -16.45 -12.20
CA ARG A 720 7.83 -15.92 -10.87
C ARG A 720 9.14 -16.47 -10.34
#